data_AF-A0A6J8EJR4-F1
#
_entry.id   AF-A0A6J8EJR4-F1
#
_cell.length_a   1.000
_cell.length_b   1.000
_cell.length_c   1.000
_cell.angle_alpha   90.00
_cell.angle_beta   90.00
_cell.angle_gamma   90.00
#
_symmetry.space_group_name_H-M   'P 1'
#
loop_
_entity.id
_entity.type
_entity.pdbx_description
1 polymer ?
#
loop_
_entity_poly.entity_id
_entity_poly.type
_entity_poly.pdbx_seq_one_letter_code
_entity_poly.pdbx_strand_id
1 'polypeptide(L)'
;MSFLENDTASKERFNLLLLDPGEIYFEDYSVFYYPSGLPEHEAIKSSFLTGNRGTFENMFQVSCFFVPKESQYPILKFPLRYVTEVDEWSGGLFSKIDHKDKMIKVACKQTVAMKEKNILSPYVFIKEPSEHIFSLNYVVVDDCLPQICQLHRASTLPHTEQNAMINAIVLSRRSRVKFNTSWLEDLYENIVLETQGDRITPLVTNPGRIMLTNKILYFQPFNNIESIPVIKIRLKDINRLIKRRFLLRQIGIEIFCKDGSPCTHLYLSLSSPELRNDLFFKMKEQSDLDLELPGQEDMTLRWQSGNISNYEYLMYLNSLADRSFSDLTQYPVMPWIISDYSSSHLDLNDSSVFRDLSKPIGALNEERIEKTRERYREMPEPKFLYGSHYSTPGYVLFYLARIAPEYVLCLQNGKFDQPDRMFNSLLDTWQNCLEGAADFKELIPEFYSPDHPDFLYNKGVTNFGIRQDGKPIGDVDLPPWACSPEDFKQSLRMALESDYVSSHLHHWIDLIFGYKQRGEEAEKADNVFYYMTYEGAVDLDSISDPNERARMEIQIMEFGQTPKQLFKTQHPQKFQQPCPQSIVQCTQEPKERNSPTPENSDDMLSTDTDEDQTHSTTTVFDMQELNNLELFHQYTLHKDSVTDLCLARDGRNIFSVSQDSFLKMYSLEEQRQLRSVNVSSMALSSCQLLPDNLTIVVGSWDNNVYFYSIEFGRILETLIAHDDAVSDVFWINKILFTSSWDSTVKMWSFTPPSPSNPFVPAQFVGQLDHESGVNCQCIDSNCQILVTGSKEGQIVIWDIRSMYQLTEHNLHSSKVNAVTLSHDNKRILSSGEDCYLKVLDIETGTEIFVKDLQDQIMCFMWCGDLLLTGSNSGELQVWDMDRGQVVVKKSLHLDAITCIDIGNNTIVTGGQDKVISLWKL
;
A
#
# COMPACT_ATOMS: atom_id res chain seq x y z
N MET A 1 14.76 5.75 -7.11
CA MET A 1 13.98 6.02 -8.35
C MET A 1 14.81 5.64 -9.57
N SER A 2 14.61 4.43 -10.11
CA SER A 2 15.57 3.83 -11.04
C SER A 2 15.83 4.64 -12.31
N PHE A 3 14.87 5.38 -12.88
CA PHE A 3 15.13 6.17 -14.10
C PHE A 3 15.82 7.52 -13.85
N LEU A 4 15.71 8.08 -12.64
CA LEU A 4 16.45 9.28 -12.22
C LEU A 4 17.86 8.91 -11.72
N GLU A 5 18.03 7.71 -11.16
CA GLU A 5 19.32 7.16 -10.72
C GLU A 5 20.13 6.53 -11.87
N ASN A 6 19.46 5.95 -12.87
CA ASN A 6 20.08 5.34 -14.05
C ASN A 6 20.47 6.35 -15.12
N ASP A 7 20.66 7.64 -14.78
CA ASP A 7 21.24 8.65 -15.68
C ASP A 7 22.74 8.40 -15.95
N THR A 8 23.15 7.13 -15.97
CA THR A 8 24.17 6.61 -16.87
C THR A 8 23.85 6.84 -18.35
N ALA A 9 22.59 7.13 -18.72
CA ALA A 9 22.19 7.61 -20.04
C ALA A 9 22.89 8.93 -20.43
N SER A 10 23.37 9.71 -19.45
CA SER A 10 24.25 10.86 -19.68
C SER A 10 25.61 10.55 -20.32
N LYS A 11 26.01 9.27 -20.46
CA LYS A 11 27.30 8.88 -21.06
C LYS A 11 27.28 8.76 -22.57
N GLU A 12 26.12 8.53 -23.19
CA GLU A 12 25.99 8.36 -24.64
C GLU A 12 25.17 9.52 -25.24
N ARG A 13 25.65 10.09 -26.35
CA ARG A 13 25.02 11.29 -26.95
C ARG A 13 23.62 11.01 -27.49
N PHE A 14 23.39 9.80 -28.00
CA PHE A 14 22.12 9.35 -28.53
C PHE A 14 21.41 8.45 -27.53
N ASN A 15 20.10 8.62 -27.39
CA ASN A 15 19.24 7.75 -26.60
C ASN A 15 17.86 7.65 -27.25
N LEU A 16 17.07 6.67 -26.81
CA LEU A 16 15.74 6.40 -27.37
C LEU A 16 14.72 7.53 -27.14
N LEU A 17 14.97 8.49 -26.24
CA LEU A 17 14.08 9.64 -26.00
C LEU A 17 14.11 10.66 -27.15
N LEU A 18 15.11 10.60 -28.02
CA LEU A 18 15.20 11.46 -29.21
C LEU A 18 14.25 11.00 -30.34
N LEU A 19 13.63 9.82 -30.18
CA LEU A 19 12.68 9.27 -31.13
C LEU A 19 11.31 9.88 -30.95
N ASP A 20 10.58 10.02 -32.07
CA ASP A 20 9.17 10.42 -31.98
C ASP A 20 8.33 9.25 -31.43
N PRO A 21 7.19 9.52 -30.77
CA PRO A 21 6.31 8.47 -30.28
C PRO A 21 5.93 7.47 -31.37
N GLY A 22 6.17 6.17 -31.12
CA GLY A 22 5.91 5.09 -32.08
C GLY A 22 7.05 4.81 -33.05
N GLU A 23 8.17 5.54 -33.01
CA GLU A 23 9.38 5.18 -33.73
C GLU A 23 10.15 4.07 -33.01
N ILE A 24 10.57 3.05 -33.77
CA ILE A 24 11.39 1.94 -33.28
C ILE A 24 12.79 2.07 -33.86
N TYR A 25 13.82 1.96 -33.01
CA TYR A 25 15.20 1.82 -33.45
C TYR A 25 15.43 0.48 -34.14
N PHE A 26 15.93 0.50 -35.37
CA PHE A 26 16.30 -0.71 -36.10
C PHE A 26 17.79 -1.01 -36.01
N GLU A 27 18.64 -0.20 -36.66
CA GLU A 27 20.07 -0.48 -36.85
C GLU A 27 20.90 0.80 -36.92
N ASP A 28 22.21 0.65 -36.85
CA ASP A 28 23.20 1.71 -37.07
C ASP A 28 24.33 1.27 -37.99
N TYR A 29 24.82 2.23 -38.75
CA TYR A 29 25.93 2.07 -39.67
C TYR A 29 27.00 3.11 -39.39
N SER A 30 28.27 2.68 -39.32
CA SER A 30 29.37 3.64 -39.19
C SER A 30 29.59 4.38 -40.52
N VAL A 31 29.57 5.71 -40.49
CA VAL A 31 29.72 6.57 -41.68
C VAL A 31 30.74 7.69 -41.51
N PHE A 32 31.14 8.24 -42.64
CA PHE A 32 31.62 9.61 -42.76
C PHE A 32 30.53 10.53 -43.30
N TYR A 33 30.39 11.71 -42.71
CA TYR A 33 29.41 12.72 -43.12
C TYR A 33 30.06 13.89 -43.84
N TYR A 34 29.45 14.30 -44.95
CA TYR A 34 29.85 15.45 -45.74
C TYR A 34 28.65 16.40 -45.94
N PRO A 35 28.66 17.60 -45.32
CA PRO A 35 27.63 18.61 -45.56
C PRO A 35 27.70 19.19 -46.98
N SER A 36 26.57 19.69 -47.48
CA SER A 36 26.46 20.28 -48.81
C SER A 36 27.37 21.50 -49.01
N GLY A 37 27.98 21.61 -50.20
CA GLY A 37 28.73 22.80 -50.62
C GLY A 37 30.21 22.86 -50.20
N LEU A 38 30.76 21.81 -49.59
CA LEU A 38 32.19 21.75 -49.29
C LEU A 38 33.05 21.63 -50.57
N PRO A 39 34.09 22.47 -50.75
CA PRO A 39 35.04 22.30 -51.84
C PRO A 39 35.86 21.02 -51.69
N GLU A 40 36.14 20.34 -52.80
CA GLU A 40 36.72 18.97 -52.88
C GLU A 40 38.00 18.79 -52.05
N HIS A 41 38.86 19.81 -51.97
CA HIS A 41 40.10 19.80 -51.19
C HIS A 41 39.87 19.83 -49.66
N GLU A 42 38.79 20.47 -49.19
CA GLU A 42 38.40 20.46 -47.77
C GLU A 42 37.66 19.17 -47.39
N ALA A 43 36.87 18.61 -48.30
CA ALA A 43 36.25 17.30 -48.10
C ALA A 43 37.30 16.17 -47.96
N ILE A 44 38.39 16.21 -48.75
CA ILE A 44 39.51 15.28 -48.64
C ILE A 44 40.33 15.53 -47.37
N LYS A 45 40.62 16.79 -46.99
CA LYS A 45 41.34 17.04 -45.72
C LYS A 45 40.51 16.62 -44.50
N SER A 46 39.20 16.84 -44.55
CA SER A 46 38.31 16.53 -43.43
C SER A 46 38.08 15.03 -43.22
N SER A 47 38.25 14.19 -44.25
CA SER A 47 38.20 12.73 -44.12
C SER A 47 39.45 12.14 -43.42
N PHE A 48 40.60 12.83 -43.48
CA PHE A 48 41.87 12.38 -42.89
C PHE A 48 42.26 13.08 -41.57
N LEU A 49 41.76 14.28 -41.27
CA LEU A 49 42.23 15.12 -40.14
C LEU A 49 41.15 15.63 -39.16
N THR A 50 39.85 15.49 -39.43
CA THR A 50 38.81 16.11 -38.58
C THR A 50 37.69 15.15 -38.19
N GLY A 51 37.04 15.45 -37.08
CA GLY A 51 35.88 14.83 -36.42
C GLY A 51 34.65 14.35 -37.17
N ASN A 52 34.72 14.18 -38.49
CA ASN A 52 33.59 13.75 -39.33
C ASN A 52 33.39 12.22 -39.30
N ARG A 53 33.97 11.53 -38.32
CA ARG A 53 33.57 10.15 -37.99
C ARG A 53 32.32 10.23 -37.13
N GLY A 54 31.22 9.70 -37.63
CA GLY A 54 29.98 9.57 -36.87
C GLY A 54 29.39 8.19 -37.04
N THR A 55 28.31 7.93 -36.32
CA THR A 55 27.44 6.81 -36.60
C THR A 55 26.24 7.38 -37.36
N PHE A 56 25.96 6.82 -38.54
CA PHE A 56 24.66 7.00 -39.20
C PHE A 56 23.76 5.96 -38.57
N GLU A 57 23.06 6.37 -37.54
CA GLU A 57 22.10 5.50 -36.88
C GLU A 57 20.87 5.46 -37.78
N ASN A 58 20.80 4.37 -38.51
CA ASN A 58 19.93 4.21 -39.64
C ASN A 58 19.10 2.98 -39.40
N MET A 59 17.99 3.18 -38.72
CA MET A 59 16.70 3.25 -39.37
C MET A 59 15.70 3.39 -38.24
N PHE A 60 14.83 4.38 -38.35
CA PHE A 60 13.64 4.49 -37.53
C PHE A 60 12.47 4.41 -38.47
N GLN A 61 11.38 3.82 -37.98
CA GLN A 61 10.08 3.72 -38.63
C GLN A 61 9.73 4.91 -39.56
N VAL A 62 10.12 6.15 -39.21
CA VAL A 62 9.81 7.37 -39.98
C VAL A 62 10.98 8.41 -40.07
N SER A 63 12.18 8.14 -39.56
CA SER A 63 13.29 9.11 -39.51
C SER A 63 14.69 8.46 -39.68
N CYS A 64 15.68 9.26 -40.11
CA CYS A 64 17.10 8.89 -40.10
C CYS A 64 17.89 9.83 -39.18
N PHE A 65 18.90 9.34 -38.46
CA PHE A 65 19.74 10.15 -37.58
C PHE A 65 21.21 10.07 -37.97
N PHE A 66 21.91 11.18 -37.78
CA PHE A 66 23.36 11.24 -37.83
C PHE A 66 23.89 11.73 -36.48
N VAL A 67 24.71 10.90 -35.85
CA VAL A 67 25.32 11.15 -34.53
C VAL A 67 26.83 11.35 -34.72
N PRO A 68 27.32 12.60 -34.66
CA PRO A 68 28.76 12.86 -34.74
C PRO A 68 29.49 12.33 -33.49
N LYS A 69 30.70 11.76 -33.65
CA LYS A 69 31.52 11.35 -32.49
C LYS A 69 32.02 12.53 -31.66
N GLU A 70 32.30 13.66 -32.30
CA GLU A 70 32.70 14.86 -31.57
C GLU A 70 31.49 15.60 -31.02
N SER A 71 31.52 15.88 -29.72
CA SER A 71 30.42 16.55 -29.01
C SER A 71 30.13 17.96 -29.53
N GLN A 72 31.11 18.62 -30.19
CA GLN A 72 30.95 19.97 -30.70
C GLN A 72 29.86 20.13 -31.77
N TYR A 73 29.59 19.08 -32.57
CA TYR A 73 28.61 19.12 -33.65
C TYR A 73 27.26 18.58 -33.20
N PRO A 74 26.12 19.13 -33.65
CA PRO A 74 24.80 18.66 -33.27
C PRO A 74 24.49 17.28 -33.86
N ILE A 75 23.62 16.53 -33.19
CA ILE A 75 22.95 15.37 -33.77
C ILE A 75 21.94 15.90 -34.80
N LEU A 76 21.91 15.29 -35.99
CA LEU A 76 21.00 15.69 -37.06
C LEU A 76 19.95 14.59 -37.27
N LYS A 77 18.66 14.97 -37.19
CA LYS A 77 17.51 14.12 -37.53
C LYS A 77 16.94 14.57 -38.87
N PHE A 78 16.71 13.60 -39.75
CA PHE A 78 16.11 13.75 -41.07
C PHE A 78 14.77 12.99 -41.09
N PRO A 79 13.64 13.66 -40.82
CA PRO A 79 12.33 13.00 -40.86
C PRO A 79 12.02 12.59 -42.30
N LEU A 80 11.74 11.31 -42.54
CA LEU A 80 11.55 10.74 -43.89
C LEU A 80 10.41 11.41 -44.66
N ARG A 81 9.39 11.91 -43.96
CA ARG A 81 8.30 12.70 -44.56
C ARG A 81 8.77 13.97 -45.28
N TYR A 82 9.90 14.55 -44.86
CA TYR A 82 10.50 15.74 -45.48
C TYR A 82 11.68 15.43 -46.40
N VAL A 83 12.05 14.15 -46.53
CA VAL A 83 13.10 13.69 -47.43
C VAL A 83 12.54 13.64 -48.85
N THR A 84 13.22 14.31 -49.77
CA THR A 84 12.82 14.40 -51.19
C THR A 84 13.44 13.33 -52.05
N GLU A 85 14.68 12.94 -51.75
CA GLU A 85 15.46 12.00 -52.54
C GLU A 85 16.39 11.22 -51.58
N VAL A 86 16.39 9.89 -51.69
CA VAL A 86 17.37 9.00 -51.05
C VAL A 86 17.85 8.02 -52.10
N ASP A 87 19.07 8.22 -52.57
CA ASP A 87 19.63 7.41 -53.65
C ASP A 87 21.14 7.21 -53.45
N GLU A 88 21.67 6.26 -54.19
CA GLU A 88 23.11 6.08 -54.29
C GLU A 88 23.76 7.29 -54.97
N TRP A 89 24.80 7.84 -54.34
CA TRP A 89 25.50 8.99 -54.89
C TRP A 89 26.47 8.55 -56.00
N SER A 90 26.21 9.00 -57.23
CA SER A 90 27.03 8.73 -58.42
C SER A 90 27.83 9.96 -58.93
N GLY A 91 27.94 11.02 -58.13
CA GLY A 91 28.60 12.27 -58.52
C GLY A 91 30.13 12.23 -58.47
N GLY A 92 30.79 12.99 -59.36
CA GLY A 92 32.25 12.95 -59.60
C GLY A 92 33.17 13.51 -58.51
N LEU A 93 32.64 13.93 -57.36
CA LEU A 93 33.36 14.62 -56.27
C LEU A 93 34.41 13.75 -55.56
N PHE A 94 34.39 12.42 -55.74
CA PHE A 94 35.09 11.48 -54.85
C PHE A 94 35.76 10.27 -55.50
N SER A 95 36.09 10.32 -56.80
CA SER A 95 36.82 9.24 -57.52
C SER A 95 38.16 8.81 -56.88
N LYS A 96 38.63 9.50 -55.83
CA LYS A 96 39.85 9.21 -55.05
C LYS A 96 39.64 8.92 -53.55
N ILE A 97 38.46 9.16 -52.97
CA ILE A 97 38.22 8.90 -51.53
C ILE A 97 37.72 7.48 -51.28
N ASP A 98 36.86 6.96 -52.16
CA ASP A 98 36.43 5.57 -52.11
C ASP A 98 36.16 5.05 -53.53
N HIS A 99 36.68 3.87 -53.85
CA HIS A 99 36.61 3.27 -55.20
C HIS A 99 35.46 2.26 -55.35
N LYS A 100 34.52 2.22 -54.40
CA LYS A 100 33.62 1.07 -54.20
C LYS A 100 32.12 1.38 -54.09
N ASP A 101 31.62 2.48 -54.64
CA ASP A 101 30.16 2.69 -54.74
C ASP A 101 29.44 2.58 -53.37
N LYS A 102 29.99 3.27 -52.35
CA LYS A 102 29.58 3.14 -50.93
C LYS A 102 28.92 4.39 -50.34
N MET A 103 28.32 5.25 -51.16
CA MET A 103 27.82 6.55 -50.70
C MET A 103 26.31 6.71 -50.89
N ILE A 104 25.64 7.22 -49.87
CA ILE A 104 24.21 7.52 -49.87
C ILE A 104 24.03 9.04 -49.86
N LYS A 105 23.18 9.54 -50.76
CA LYS A 105 22.69 10.91 -50.77
C LYS A 105 21.33 10.96 -50.09
N VAL A 106 21.16 11.89 -49.14
CA VAL A 106 19.87 12.22 -48.53
C VAL A 106 19.61 13.70 -48.77
N ALA A 107 18.60 14.01 -49.58
CA ALA A 107 18.13 15.38 -49.77
C ALA A 107 16.84 15.59 -48.98
N CYS A 108 16.76 16.65 -48.19
CA CYS A 108 15.59 16.91 -47.33
C CYS A 108 15.23 18.40 -47.27
N LYS A 109 13.95 18.68 -47.06
CA LYS A 109 13.40 20.04 -46.92
C LYS A 109 13.50 20.58 -45.49
N GLN A 110 13.68 19.69 -44.52
CA GLN A 110 13.74 20.04 -43.11
C GLN A 110 14.69 19.09 -42.38
N THR A 111 15.63 19.68 -41.66
CA THR A 111 16.59 18.98 -40.78
C THR A 111 16.38 19.46 -39.35
N VAL A 112 16.42 18.56 -38.38
CA VAL A 112 16.28 18.90 -36.95
C VAL A 112 17.64 18.69 -36.28
N ALA A 113 18.19 19.73 -35.68
CA ALA A 113 19.45 19.68 -34.95
C ALA A 113 19.22 19.65 -33.43
N MET A 114 19.94 18.80 -32.71
CA MET A 114 19.80 18.59 -31.27
C MET A 114 21.13 18.29 -30.57
N LYS A 115 21.19 18.48 -29.24
CA LYS A 115 22.34 18.17 -28.37
C LYS A 115 23.70 18.71 -28.87
N GLU A 116 23.74 19.93 -29.40
CA GLU A 116 25.01 20.61 -29.76
C GLU A 116 25.88 20.80 -28.50
N LYS A 117 27.19 20.54 -28.60
CA LYS A 117 28.12 20.55 -27.45
C LYS A 117 27.75 19.57 -26.34
N ASN A 118 26.89 18.59 -26.63
CA ASN A 118 26.27 17.70 -25.64
C ASN A 118 25.46 18.45 -24.57
N ILE A 119 24.94 19.64 -24.91
CA ILE A 119 24.09 20.44 -24.03
C ILE A 119 22.64 20.15 -24.38
N LEU A 120 21.83 19.90 -23.36
CA LEU A 120 20.40 19.73 -23.55
C LEU A 120 19.72 21.07 -23.78
N SER A 121 19.04 21.22 -24.91
CA SER A 121 18.31 22.42 -25.29
C SER A 121 17.15 22.09 -26.23
N PRO A 122 16.18 23.00 -26.41
CA PRO A 122 15.17 22.85 -27.45
C PRO A 122 15.79 22.57 -28.82
N TYR A 123 15.13 21.71 -29.59
CA TYR A 123 15.58 21.30 -30.92
C TYR A 123 15.47 22.44 -31.92
N VAL A 124 16.46 22.54 -32.80
CA VAL A 124 16.51 23.57 -33.84
C VAL A 124 15.95 22.99 -35.14
N PHE A 125 14.80 23.49 -35.56
CA PHE A 125 14.12 23.06 -36.78
C PHE A 125 14.57 23.93 -37.97
N ILE A 126 15.46 23.39 -38.80
CA ILE A 126 16.02 24.05 -39.98
C ILE A 126 15.13 23.71 -41.18
N LYS A 127 14.35 24.69 -41.66
CA LYS A 127 13.39 24.52 -42.77
C LYS A 127 13.97 24.99 -44.11
N GLU A 128 15.19 24.56 -44.40
CA GLU A 128 15.90 24.91 -45.63
C GLU A 128 16.25 23.63 -46.39
N PRO A 129 16.11 23.61 -47.74
CA PRO A 129 16.54 22.47 -48.55
C PRO A 129 18.04 22.21 -48.35
N SER A 130 18.38 21.00 -47.93
CA SER A 130 19.76 20.60 -47.65
C SER A 130 20.06 19.22 -48.25
N GLU A 131 21.29 19.07 -48.72
CA GLU A 131 21.81 17.82 -49.27
C GLU A 131 22.90 17.28 -48.35
N HIS A 132 22.81 16.00 -48.02
CA HIS A 132 23.70 15.33 -47.08
C HIS A 132 24.25 14.06 -47.71
N ILE A 133 25.57 13.91 -47.68
CA ILE A 133 26.25 12.76 -48.27
C ILE A 133 26.91 11.95 -47.16
N PHE A 134 26.65 10.65 -47.15
CA PHE A 134 27.17 9.70 -46.19
C PHE A 134 27.98 8.61 -46.88
N SER A 135 29.20 8.36 -46.41
CA SER A 135 30.06 7.26 -46.89
C SER A 135 30.10 6.14 -45.86
N LEU A 136 29.71 4.92 -46.26
CA LEU A 136 29.61 3.74 -45.39
C LEU A 136 30.97 3.04 -45.22
N ASN A 137 31.35 2.75 -43.97
CA ASN A 137 32.65 2.12 -43.68
C ASN A 137 32.69 0.61 -43.97
N TYR A 138 31.74 -0.13 -43.38
CA TYR A 138 31.77 -1.60 -43.31
C TYR A 138 30.62 -2.28 -44.05
N VAL A 139 29.63 -1.51 -44.53
CA VAL A 139 28.39 -2.01 -45.14
C VAL A 139 28.31 -1.55 -46.60
N VAL A 140 27.70 -2.36 -47.46
CA VAL A 140 27.48 -2.03 -48.87
C VAL A 140 26.14 -1.30 -49.02
N VAL A 141 26.04 -0.37 -49.97
CA VAL A 141 24.82 0.41 -50.21
C VAL A 141 23.61 -0.51 -50.46
N ASP A 142 23.81 -1.60 -51.19
CA ASP A 142 22.77 -2.61 -51.47
C ASP A 142 22.15 -3.25 -50.22
N ASP A 143 22.84 -3.30 -49.09
CA ASP A 143 22.33 -3.92 -47.86
C ASP A 143 21.38 -2.98 -47.09
N CYS A 144 21.61 -1.66 -47.19
CA CYS A 144 20.93 -0.65 -46.39
C CYS A 144 19.96 0.23 -47.19
N LEU A 145 20.34 0.66 -48.41
CA LEU A 145 19.55 1.56 -49.25
C LEU A 145 18.15 1.01 -49.57
N PRO A 146 17.96 -0.28 -49.95
CA PRO A 146 16.61 -0.79 -50.22
C PRO A 146 15.67 -0.66 -49.02
N GLN A 147 16.21 -0.78 -47.81
CA GLN A 147 15.43 -0.69 -46.59
C GLN A 147 15.08 0.76 -46.24
N ILE A 148 16.01 1.69 -46.42
CA ILE A 148 15.74 3.14 -46.27
C ILE A 148 14.70 3.57 -47.30
N CYS A 149 14.84 3.15 -48.56
CA CYS A 149 13.88 3.45 -49.63
C CYS A 149 12.50 2.83 -49.33
N GLN A 150 12.46 1.65 -48.72
CA GLN A 150 11.21 1.03 -48.28
C GLN A 150 10.51 1.86 -47.20
N LEU A 151 11.24 2.36 -46.21
CA LEU A 151 10.70 3.23 -45.15
C LEU A 151 10.33 4.63 -45.67
N HIS A 152 11.16 5.21 -46.56
CA HIS A 152 10.87 6.46 -47.24
C HIS A 152 9.58 6.35 -48.05
N ARG A 153 9.43 5.28 -48.83
CA ARG A 153 8.18 4.97 -49.53
C ARG A 153 7.01 4.86 -48.56
N ALA A 154 7.15 4.14 -47.45
CA ALA A 154 6.11 4.05 -46.43
C ALA A 154 5.68 5.43 -45.90
N SER A 155 6.63 6.34 -45.69
CA SER A 155 6.36 7.71 -45.22
C SER A 155 5.62 8.62 -46.22
N THR A 156 5.57 8.22 -47.50
CA THR A 156 4.82 8.93 -48.56
C THR A 156 3.39 8.39 -48.75
N LEU A 157 3.07 7.24 -48.15
CA LEU A 157 1.76 6.61 -48.25
C LEU A 157 0.72 7.28 -47.34
N PRO A 158 -0.58 7.10 -47.60
CA PRO A 158 -1.62 7.41 -46.63
C PRO A 158 -1.41 6.65 -45.31
N HIS A 159 -1.85 7.23 -44.20
CA HIS A 159 -1.57 6.74 -42.84
C HIS A 159 -1.92 5.26 -42.60
N THR A 160 -3.01 4.76 -43.20
CA THR A 160 -3.42 3.35 -43.13
C THR A 160 -2.40 2.40 -43.74
N GLU A 161 -2.01 2.68 -44.98
CA GLU A 161 -1.06 1.87 -45.75
C GLU A 161 0.36 2.00 -45.17
N GLN A 162 0.73 3.21 -44.73
CA GLN A 162 1.96 3.47 -43.99
C GLN A 162 2.06 2.56 -42.75
N ASN A 163 1.05 2.58 -41.87
CA ASN A 163 1.06 1.77 -40.65
C ASN A 163 1.06 0.27 -40.94
N ALA A 164 0.29 -0.19 -41.93
CA ALA A 164 0.27 -1.60 -42.31
C ALA A 164 1.65 -2.06 -42.83
N MET A 165 2.29 -1.24 -43.69
CA MET A 165 3.60 -1.52 -44.25
C MET A 165 4.67 -1.54 -43.16
N ILE A 166 4.66 -0.59 -42.22
CA ILE A 166 5.66 -0.58 -41.16
C ILE A 166 5.44 -1.73 -40.18
N ASN A 167 4.20 -2.02 -39.78
CA ASN A 167 3.90 -3.17 -38.92
C ASN A 167 4.39 -4.48 -39.54
N ALA A 168 4.24 -4.66 -40.86
CA ALA A 168 4.77 -5.82 -41.57
C ALA A 168 6.31 -5.89 -41.54
N ILE A 169 7.00 -4.75 -41.71
CA ILE A 169 8.47 -4.65 -41.61
C ILE A 169 8.93 -5.03 -40.20
N VAL A 170 8.29 -4.47 -39.18
CA VAL A 170 8.59 -4.72 -37.76
C VAL A 170 8.38 -6.20 -37.43
N LEU A 171 7.22 -6.79 -37.77
CA LEU A 171 6.92 -8.21 -37.53
C LEU A 171 7.90 -9.14 -38.26
N SER A 172 8.24 -8.83 -39.51
CA SER A 172 9.20 -9.61 -40.30
C SER A 172 10.61 -9.58 -39.71
N ARG A 173 11.00 -8.49 -39.04
CA ARG A 173 12.29 -8.39 -38.35
C ARG A 173 12.25 -9.09 -36.99
N ARG A 174 11.23 -8.83 -36.17
CA ARG A 174 11.04 -9.46 -34.84
C ARG A 174 11.06 -10.99 -34.91
N SER A 175 10.54 -11.57 -36.00
CA SER A 175 10.56 -13.02 -36.22
C SER A 175 11.93 -13.61 -36.61
N ARG A 176 12.84 -12.82 -37.18
CA ARG A 176 14.18 -13.27 -37.60
C ARG A 176 15.20 -13.26 -36.47
N VAL A 177 15.07 -12.35 -35.51
CA VAL A 177 16.02 -12.23 -34.38
C VAL A 177 15.74 -13.34 -33.38
N LYS A 178 16.68 -14.28 -33.24
CA LYS A 178 16.66 -15.33 -32.21
C LYS A 178 17.47 -14.90 -30.99
N PHE A 179 17.11 -15.42 -29.81
CA PHE A 179 17.94 -15.21 -28.63
C PHE A 179 19.31 -15.83 -28.86
N ASN A 180 20.38 -15.07 -28.59
CA ASN A 180 21.72 -15.60 -28.76
C ASN A 180 22.10 -16.45 -27.53
N THR A 181 22.15 -17.76 -27.73
CA THR A 181 22.41 -18.74 -26.67
C THR A 181 23.83 -18.64 -26.08
N SER A 182 24.75 -17.89 -26.70
CA SER A 182 26.08 -17.63 -26.12
C SER A 182 26.04 -16.75 -24.87
N TRP A 183 24.89 -16.13 -24.56
CA TRP A 183 24.74 -15.26 -23.38
C TRP A 183 24.38 -15.98 -22.09
N LEU A 184 24.03 -17.27 -22.17
CA LEU A 184 23.76 -18.12 -21.00
C LEU A 184 25.01 -18.22 -20.12
N GLU A 185 24.87 -18.02 -18.81
CA GLU A 185 26.02 -17.95 -17.90
C GLU A 185 26.48 -19.33 -17.42
N ASP A 186 25.54 -20.25 -17.21
CA ASP A 186 25.80 -21.59 -16.69
C ASP A 186 25.36 -22.66 -17.69
N LEU A 187 26.22 -23.65 -17.91
CA LEU A 187 25.99 -24.80 -18.79
C LEU A 187 24.84 -25.70 -18.29
N TYR A 188 24.48 -25.59 -17.01
CA TYR A 188 23.37 -26.32 -16.40
C TYR A 188 22.05 -25.53 -16.39
N GLU A 189 22.00 -24.36 -17.04
CA GLU A 189 20.75 -23.65 -17.27
C GLU A 189 19.87 -24.40 -18.28
N ASN A 190 18.63 -24.68 -17.86
CA ASN A 190 17.60 -25.24 -18.73
C ASN A 190 16.65 -24.12 -19.14
N ILE A 191 16.40 -23.99 -20.43
CA ILE A 191 15.43 -23.04 -20.98
C ILE A 191 14.02 -23.50 -20.60
N VAL A 192 13.29 -22.65 -19.89
CA VAL A 192 11.91 -22.89 -19.44
C VAL A 192 10.91 -22.23 -20.39
N LEU A 193 11.21 -20.99 -20.83
CA LEU A 193 10.34 -20.23 -21.73
C LEU A 193 11.17 -19.27 -22.59
N GLU A 194 10.84 -19.20 -23.87
CA GLU A 194 11.31 -18.16 -24.79
C GLU A 194 10.08 -17.43 -25.35
N THR A 195 10.02 -16.11 -25.17
CA THR A 195 8.90 -15.29 -25.67
C THR A 195 9.39 -13.90 -26.09
N GLN A 196 8.51 -13.11 -26.70
CA GLN A 196 8.76 -11.72 -27.07
C GLN A 196 8.05 -10.77 -26.12
N GLY A 197 8.65 -9.62 -25.88
CA GLY A 197 8.06 -8.56 -25.09
C GLY A 197 8.84 -7.28 -25.21
N ASP A 198 8.27 -6.20 -24.72
CA ASP A 198 8.84 -4.88 -24.80
C ASP A 198 9.23 -4.42 -23.39
N ARG A 199 10.46 -3.92 -23.23
CA ARG A 199 10.89 -3.25 -22.00
C ARG A 199 10.29 -1.86 -21.96
N ILE A 200 9.62 -1.55 -20.86
CA ILE A 200 8.95 -0.28 -20.63
C ILE A 200 9.86 0.60 -19.76
N THR A 201 10.08 1.81 -20.24
CA THR A 201 10.74 2.91 -19.53
C THR A 201 9.94 4.19 -19.78
N PRO A 202 10.10 5.26 -18.97
CA PRO A 202 9.29 6.46 -19.16
C PRO A 202 9.36 7.00 -20.60
N LEU A 203 8.21 7.12 -21.26
CA LEU A 203 8.02 7.52 -22.67
C LEU A 203 8.62 6.61 -23.75
N VAL A 204 9.30 5.52 -23.38
CA VAL A 204 10.04 4.66 -24.33
C VAL A 204 9.67 3.20 -24.15
N THR A 205 9.32 2.57 -25.27
CA THR A 205 9.04 1.14 -25.38
C THR A 205 10.15 0.50 -26.21
N ASN A 206 11.02 -0.30 -25.58
CA ASN A 206 12.14 -0.95 -26.26
C ASN A 206 11.84 -2.45 -26.52
N PRO A 207 11.61 -2.88 -27.77
CA PRO A 207 11.24 -4.26 -28.07
C PRO A 207 12.42 -5.22 -27.93
N GLY A 208 12.13 -6.43 -27.43
CA GLY A 208 13.16 -7.46 -27.25
C GLY A 208 12.61 -8.88 -27.11
N ARG A 209 13.53 -9.77 -26.76
CA ARG A 209 13.27 -11.19 -26.53
C ARG A 209 13.54 -11.54 -25.08
N ILE A 210 12.57 -12.21 -24.47
CA ILE A 210 12.60 -12.65 -23.08
C ILE A 210 12.94 -14.14 -23.08
N MET A 211 13.97 -14.52 -22.33
CA MET A 211 14.38 -15.90 -22.14
C MET A 211 14.41 -16.19 -20.64
N LEU A 212 13.56 -17.11 -20.19
CA LEU A 212 13.53 -17.60 -18.82
C LEU A 212 14.22 -18.96 -18.77
N THR A 213 15.22 -19.06 -17.90
CA THR A 213 15.82 -20.34 -17.51
C THR A 213 15.40 -20.71 -16.09
N ASN A 214 15.81 -21.87 -15.60
CA ASN A 214 15.58 -22.29 -14.23
C ASN A 214 16.30 -21.43 -13.17
N LYS A 215 17.24 -20.55 -13.56
CA LYS A 215 18.04 -19.71 -12.63
C LYS A 215 18.03 -18.21 -12.93
N ILE A 216 17.92 -17.84 -14.21
CA ILE A 216 18.12 -16.47 -14.69
C ILE A 216 17.03 -16.10 -15.69
N LEU A 217 16.49 -14.89 -15.53
CA LEU A 217 15.69 -14.20 -16.53
C LEU A 217 16.59 -13.29 -17.37
N TYR A 218 16.53 -13.47 -18.68
CA TYR A 218 17.26 -12.67 -19.66
C TYR A 218 16.29 -11.82 -20.48
N PHE A 219 16.68 -10.57 -20.73
CA PHE A 219 16.04 -9.72 -21.73
C PHE A 219 17.09 -9.23 -22.72
N GLN A 220 16.91 -9.59 -24.00
CA GLN A 220 17.75 -9.16 -25.12
C GLN A 220 16.97 -8.16 -25.97
N PRO A 221 17.29 -6.87 -25.94
CA PRO A 221 16.73 -5.89 -26.87
C PRO A 221 17.02 -6.28 -28.33
N PHE A 222 16.15 -5.88 -29.25
CA PHE A 222 16.41 -6.07 -30.68
C PHE A 222 17.40 -5.05 -31.26
N ASN A 223 17.69 -3.98 -30.52
CA ASN A 223 18.70 -2.99 -30.85
C ASN A 223 19.96 -3.16 -29.97
N ASN A 224 21.05 -2.53 -30.39
CA ASN A 224 22.34 -2.58 -29.70
C ASN A 224 22.75 -1.20 -29.15
N ILE A 225 21.77 -0.36 -28.80
CA ILE A 225 22.05 1.00 -28.31
C ILE A 225 22.68 0.95 -26.94
N GLU A 226 22.13 0.14 -26.05
CA GLU A 226 22.59 0.08 -24.66
C GLU A 226 23.96 -0.59 -24.57
N SER A 227 24.86 -0.01 -23.77
CA SER A 227 26.18 -0.56 -23.47
C SER A 227 26.16 -2.02 -22.96
N ILE A 228 25.04 -2.46 -22.38
CA ILE A 228 24.81 -3.83 -21.95
C ILE A 228 23.87 -4.51 -22.96
N PRO A 229 24.36 -5.47 -23.77
CA PRO A 229 23.58 -6.06 -24.86
C PRO A 229 22.46 -7.00 -24.39
N VAL A 230 22.54 -7.52 -23.16
CA VAL A 230 21.54 -8.40 -22.56
C VAL A 230 21.43 -8.10 -21.07
N ILE A 231 20.21 -7.82 -20.62
CA ILE A 231 19.89 -7.68 -19.19
C ILE A 231 19.75 -9.07 -18.59
N LYS A 232 20.42 -9.31 -17.46
CA LYS A 232 20.42 -10.60 -16.75
C LYS A 232 19.98 -10.39 -15.31
N ILE A 233 18.94 -11.09 -14.90
CA ILE A 233 18.39 -11.05 -13.54
C ILE A 233 18.38 -12.47 -12.98
N ARG A 234 19.14 -12.73 -11.92
CA ARG A 234 19.09 -14.03 -11.24
C ARG A 234 17.80 -14.10 -10.43
N LEU A 235 17.10 -15.23 -10.50
CA LEU A 235 15.79 -15.37 -9.85
C LEU A 235 15.87 -15.18 -8.33
N LYS A 236 16.96 -15.62 -7.69
CA LYS A 236 17.26 -15.41 -6.26
C LYS A 236 17.43 -13.95 -5.82
N ASP A 237 17.71 -13.07 -6.77
CA ASP A 237 17.94 -11.65 -6.51
C ASP A 237 16.61 -10.86 -6.60
N ILE A 238 15.54 -11.46 -7.13
CA ILE A 238 14.21 -10.86 -7.21
C ILE A 238 13.58 -10.84 -5.80
N ASN A 239 13.09 -9.67 -5.38
CA ASN A 239 12.38 -9.50 -4.10
C ASN A 239 10.87 -9.26 -4.29
N ARG A 240 10.46 -8.70 -5.43
CA ARG A 240 9.04 -8.45 -5.74
C ARG A 240 8.79 -8.71 -7.22
N LEU A 241 7.69 -9.42 -7.48
CA LEU A 241 7.21 -9.72 -8.83
C LEU A 241 5.74 -9.33 -8.91
N ILE A 242 5.41 -8.34 -9.74
CA ILE A 242 4.07 -7.73 -9.74
C ILE A 242 3.51 -7.70 -11.16
N LYS A 243 2.25 -8.13 -11.29
CA LYS A 243 1.50 -8.00 -12.54
C LYS A 243 1.02 -6.56 -12.68
N ARG A 244 1.12 -6.00 -13.89
CA ARG A 244 0.79 -4.60 -14.19
C ARG A 244 -0.12 -4.49 -15.39
N ARG A 245 -0.77 -3.33 -15.50
CA ARG A 245 -1.45 -2.89 -16.72
C ARG A 245 -0.50 -2.07 -17.57
N PHE A 246 -0.62 -2.15 -18.89
CA PHE A 246 0.03 -1.23 -19.81
C PHE A 246 -0.97 -0.87 -20.90
N LEU A 247 -1.18 0.43 -21.17
CA LEU A 247 -2.25 0.93 -22.05
C LEU A 247 -3.62 0.32 -21.72
N LEU A 248 -4.02 0.36 -20.44
CA LEU A 248 -5.25 -0.25 -19.90
C LEU A 248 -5.42 -1.77 -20.11
N ARG A 249 -4.40 -2.48 -20.62
CA ARG A 249 -4.43 -3.92 -20.82
C ARG A 249 -3.59 -4.65 -19.79
N GLN A 250 -4.04 -5.82 -19.37
CA GLN A 250 -3.40 -6.64 -18.34
C GLN A 250 -2.23 -7.46 -18.92
N ILE A 251 -1.21 -6.77 -19.44
CA ILE A 251 -0.09 -7.35 -20.22
C ILE A 251 1.30 -7.04 -19.63
N GLY A 252 1.37 -6.28 -18.53
CA GLY A 252 2.62 -5.88 -17.90
C GLY A 252 3.09 -6.81 -16.77
N ILE A 253 4.40 -6.91 -16.58
CA ILE A 253 5.06 -7.51 -15.41
C ILE A 253 6.22 -6.61 -14.99
N GLU A 254 6.23 -6.25 -13.72
CA GLU A 254 7.28 -5.45 -13.11
C GLU A 254 8.05 -6.29 -12.09
N ILE A 255 9.37 -6.25 -12.20
CA ILE A 255 10.32 -7.07 -11.45
C ILE A 255 11.23 -6.13 -10.67
N PHE A 256 11.30 -6.33 -9.35
CA PHE A 256 12.20 -5.60 -8.47
C PHE A 256 13.21 -6.59 -7.89
N CYS A 257 14.47 -6.16 -7.85
CA CYS A 257 15.59 -6.94 -7.34
C CYS A 257 16.20 -6.27 -6.11
N LYS A 258 16.97 -7.04 -5.33
CA LYS A 258 17.72 -6.54 -4.17
C LYS A 258 18.76 -5.50 -4.57
N ASP A 259 19.02 -4.55 -3.68
CA ASP A 259 20.06 -3.54 -3.87
C ASP A 259 21.44 -4.18 -4.09
N GLY A 260 22.18 -3.72 -5.10
CA GLY A 260 23.46 -4.30 -5.51
C GLY A 260 23.39 -5.36 -6.61
N SER A 261 22.18 -5.75 -7.06
CA SER A 261 22.00 -6.57 -8.26
C SER A 261 22.41 -5.80 -9.52
N PRO A 262 22.88 -6.48 -10.60
CA PRO A 262 23.27 -5.82 -11.85
C PRO A 262 22.11 -5.08 -12.54
N CYS A 263 20.88 -5.49 -12.24
CA CYS A 263 19.66 -4.81 -12.63
C CYS A 263 18.75 -4.79 -11.40
N THR A 264 18.43 -3.60 -10.90
CA THR A 264 17.57 -3.41 -9.71
C THR A 264 16.08 -3.44 -10.05
N HIS A 265 15.73 -3.13 -11.30
CA HIS A 265 14.36 -2.98 -11.75
C HIS A 265 14.21 -3.27 -13.24
N LEU A 266 13.15 -3.99 -13.61
CA LEU A 266 12.77 -4.26 -15.00
C LEU A 266 11.25 -4.30 -15.14
N TYR A 267 10.71 -3.50 -16.07
CA TYR A 267 9.30 -3.54 -16.45
C TYR A 267 9.16 -4.06 -17.88
N LEU A 268 8.40 -5.15 -18.05
CA LEU A 268 8.12 -5.80 -19.33
C LEU A 268 6.63 -5.72 -19.67
N SER A 269 6.32 -5.50 -20.94
CA SER A 269 4.99 -5.66 -21.54
C SER A 269 5.01 -6.82 -22.53
N LEU A 270 4.00 -7.69 -22.50
CA LEU A 270 3.86 -8.82 -23.40
C LEU A 270 2.73 -8.58 -24.41
N SER A 271 2.66 -9.40 -25.47
CA SER A 271 1.66 -9.22 -26.52
C SER A 271 0.24 -9.57 -26.09
N SER A 272 0.07 -10.44 -25.08
CA SER A 272 -1.24 -10.85 -24.59
C SER A 272 -1.25 -11.16 -23.09
N PRO A 273 -2.44 -11.12 -22.44
CA PRO A 273 -2.58 -11.46 -21.03
C PRO A 273 -2.19 -12.90 -20.71
N GLU A 274 -2.40 -13.83 -21.64
CA GLU A 274 -2.06 -15.25 -21.50
C GLU A 274 -0.54 -15.45 -21.44
N LEU A 275 0.20 -14.83 -22.35
CA LEU A 275 1.67 -14.88 -22.35
C LEU A 275 2.25 -14.26 -21.08
N ARG A 276 1.65 -13.16 -20.62
CA ARG A 276 2.01 -12.52 -19.36
C ARG A 276 1.79 -13.47 -18.18
N ASN A 277 0.64 -14.12 -18.11
CA ASN A 277 0.35 -15.08 -17.04
C ASN A 277 1.29 -16.30 -17.12
N ASP A 278 1.57 -16.83 -18.32
CA ASP A 278 2.51 -17.95 -18.52
C ASP A 278 3.92 -17.62 -18.02
N LEU A 279 4.47 -16.44 -18.37
CA LEU A 279 5.76 -15.99 -17.87
C LEU A 279 5.75 -15.85 -16.34
N PHE A 280 4.72 -15.23 -15.77
CA PHE A 280 4.60 -15.02 -14.33
C PHE A 280 4.54 -16.34 -13.55
N PHE A 281 3.72 -17.29 -13.98
CA PHE A 281 3.58 -18.60 -13.31
C PHE A 281 4.86 -19.43 -13.45
N LYS A 282 5.46 -19.48 -14.64
CA LYS A 282 6.72 -20.20 -14.84
C LYS A 282 7.87 -19.64 -14.01
N MET A 283 7.92 -18.33 -13.80
CA MET A 283 8.90 -17.73 -12.86
C MET A 283 8.64 -18.19 -11.42
N LYS A 284 7.37 -18.18 -10.98
CA LYS A 284 6.97 -18.58 -9.62
C LYS A 284 7.18 -20.07 -9.32
N GLU A 285 7.15 -20.92 -10.33
CA GLU A 285 7.43 -22.36 -10.21
C GLU A 285 8.92 -22.68 -10.01
N GLN A 286 9.83 -21.73 -10.23
CA GLN A 286 11.26 -21.97 -10.07
C GLN A 286 11.67 -21.96 -8.59
N SER A 287 12.46 -22.95 -8.18
CA SER A 287 12.95 -23.09 -6.79
C SER A 287 13.81 -21.93 -6.31
N ASP A 288 14.46 -21.22 -7.23
CA ASP A 288 15.38 -20.12 -6.91
C ASP A 288 14.63 -18.80 -6.63
N LEU A 289 13.32 -18.73 -6.88
CA LEU A 289 12.50 -17.56 -6.61
C LEU A 289 11.74 -17.74 -5.29
N ASP A 290 12.19 -17.04 -4.25
CA ASP A 290 11.53 -16.99 -2.95
C ASP A 290 10.90 -15.62 -2.73
N LEU A 291 9.56 -15.57 -2.64
CA LEU A 291 8.79 -14.34 -2.50
C LEU A 291 7.91 -14.43 -1.26
N GLU A 292 8.31 -13.75 -0.19
CA GLU A 292 7.43 -13.45 0.94
C GLU A 292 6.43 -12.37 0.51
N LEU A 293 5.17 -12.75 0.29
CA LEU A 293 4.10 -11.81 -0.03
C LEU A 293 3.24 -11.59 1.23
N PRO A 294 3.36 -10.44 1.90
CA PRO A 294 2.37 -10.06 2.91
C PRO A 294 1.01 -9.86 2.24
N GLY A 295 -0.05 -10.34 2.89
CA GLY A 295 -1.44 -10.17 2.43
C GLY A 295 -1.84 -8.69 2.37
N GLN A 296 -2.82 -8.34 1.54
CA GLN A 296 -3.31 -6.97 1.42
C GLN A 296 -3.93 -6.45 2.72
N GLU A 297 -4.59 -7.32 3.47
CA GLU A 297 -5.22 -7.02 4.77
C GLU A 297 -4.16 -6.76 5.86
N ASP A 298 -3.04 -7.48 5.82
CA ASP A 298 -1.89 -7.29 6.73
C ASP A 298 -1.28 -5.88 6.59
N MET A 299 -1.17 -5.36 5.36
CA MET A 299 -0.63 -4.01 5.12
C MET A 299 -1.59 -2.89 5.56
N THR A 300 -2.90 -3.04 5.34
CA THR A 300 -3.90 -2.07 5.83
C THR A 300 -3.94 -2.05 7.34
N LEU A 301 -3.91 -3.22 7.99
CA LEU A 301 -3.88 -3.33 9.44
C LEU A 301 -2.62 -2.68 10.03
N ARG A 302 -1.44 -2.95 9.46
CA ARG A 302 -0.18 -2.29 9.87
C ARG A 302 -0.23 -0.78 9.72
N TRP A 303 -0.92 -0.27 8.71
CA TRP A 303 -1.12 1.18 8.57
C TRP A 303 -2.07 1.70 9.64
N GLN A 304 -3.19 1.01 9.88
CA GLN A 304 -4.16 1.41 10.89
C GLN A 304 -3.59 1.44 12.30
N SER A 305 -2.75 0.47 12.65
CA SER A 305 -2.03 0.41 13.94
C SER A 305 -0.83 1.36 14.05
N GLY A 306 -0.44 2.00 12.95
CA GLY A 306 0.69 2.93 12.92
C GLY A 306 2.07 2.26 12.79
N ASN A 307 2.13 0.95 12.49
CA ASN A 307 3.38 0.24 12.21
C ASN A 307 4.03 0.66 10.88
N ILE A 308 3.24 1.19 9.94
CA ILE A 308 3.74 1.83 8.71
C ILE A 308 3.18 3.25 8.58
N SER A 309 3.98 4.12 7.97
CA SER A 309 3.64 5.53 7.77
C SER A 309 2.56 5.73 6.69
N ASN A 310 1.92 6.89 6.69
CA ASN A 310 0.92 7.25 5.69
C ASN A 310 1.53 7.21 4.27
N TYR A 311 2.75 7.72 4.11
CA TYR A 311 3.45 7.65 2.82
C TYR A 311 3.72 6.23 2.35
N GLU A 312 4.22 5.34 3.23
CA GLU A 312 4.51 3.95 2.85
C GLU A 312 3.24 3.22 2.44
N TYR A 313 2.13 3.49 3.14
CA TYR A 313 0.84 2.94 2.79
C TYR A 313 0.31 3.49 1.46
N LEU A 314 0.44 4.79 1.20
CA LEU A 314 0.08 5.37 -0.11
C LEU A 314 0.94 4.82 -1.25
N MET A 315 2.24 4.61 -1.02
CA MET A 315 3.13 3.97 -2.00
C MET A 315 2.73 2.51 -2.26
N TYR A 316 2.32 1.80 -1.22
CA TYR A 316 1.77 0.45 -1.31
C TYR A 316 0.48 0.42 -2.13
N LEU A 317 -0.50 1.28 -1.84
CA LEU A 317 -1.76 1.39 -2.57
C LEU A 317 -1.54 1.77 -4.03
N ASN A 318 -0.68 2.74 -4.31
CA ASN A 318 -0.29 3.09 -5.67
C ASN A 318 0.24 1.86 -6.41
N SER A 319 1.19 1.14 -5.79
CA SER A 319 1.70 -0.10 -6.36
C SER A 319 0.60 -1.14 -6.55
N LEU A 320 -0.31 -1.38 -5.60
CA LEU A 320 -1.42 -2.32 -5.82
C LEU A 320 -2.36 -1.89 -6.96
N ALA A 321 -2.52 -0.59 -7.15
CA ALA A 321 -3.38 -0.01 -8.18
C ALA A 321 -2.72 0.06 -9.58
N ASP A 322 -1.69 -0.76 -9.79
CA ASP A 322 -0.84 -0.86 -10.98
C ASP A 322 -0.02 0.40 -11.31
N ARG A 323 0.16 1.33 -10.38
CA ARG A 323 1.00 2.52 -10.62
C ARG A 323 2.48 2.15 -10.60
N SER A 324 3.25 2.76 -11.48
CA SER A 324 4.70 2.56 -11.61
C SER A 324 5.42 3.85 -12.00
N PHE A 325 6.63 4.02 -11.48
CA PHE A 325 7.55 5.09 -11.89
C PHE A 325 8.03 4.94 -13.34
N SER A 326 7.94 3.75 -13.92
CA SER A 326 8.42 3.46 -15.27
C SER A 326 7.39 3.74 -16.37
N ASP A 327 6.13 4.00 -16.00
CA ASP A 327 5.08 4.43 -16.91
C ASP A 327 4.47 5.75 -16.42
N LEU A 328 4.80 6.85 -17.09
CA LEU A 328 4.31 8.19 -16.72
C LEU A 328 2.79 8.32 -16.84
N THR A 329 2.13 7.48 -17.65
CA THR A 329 0.66 7.48 -17.79
C THR A 329 -0.03 6.87 -16.56
N GLN A 330 0.72 6.09 -15.79
CA GLN A 330 0.31 5.42 -14.55
C GLN A 330 1.26 5.79 -13.40
N TYR A 331 1.75 7.03 -13.38
CA TYR A 331 2.65 7.48 -12.32
C TYR A 331 1.96 7.47 -10.95
N PRO A 332 2.67 7.15 -9.85
CA PRO A 332 2.09 7.21 -8.51
C PRO A 332 1.52 8.60 -8.19
N VAL A 333 0.39 8.62 -7.49
CA VAL A 333 -0.36 9.83 -7.14
C VAL A 333 -0.35 10.03 -5.63
N MET A 334 -0.14 11.27 -5.20
CA MET A 334 -0.19 11.70 -3.81
C MET A 334 -1.14 12.89 -3.65
N PRO A 335 -1.83 13.03 -2.50
CA PRO A 335 -2.72 14.16 -2.27
C PRO A 335 -1.93 15.46 -2.11
N TRP A 336 -2.54 16.58 -2.49
CA TRP A 336 -2.26 17.85 -1.81
C TRP A 336 -2.73 17.78 -0.36
N ILE A 337 -1.83 18.02 0.59
CA ILE A 337 -2.15 18.04 2.03
C ILE A 337 -2.36 19.45 2.56
N ILE A 338 -1.45 20.38 2.24
CA ILE A 338 -1.49 21.76 2.72
C ILE A 338 -2.29 22.62 1.73
N SER A 339 -3.09 23.56 2.24
CA SER A 339 -3.84 24.58 1.50
C SER A 339 -3.22 25.98 1.61
N ASP A 340 -2.37 26.24 2.61
CA ASP A 340 -1.71 27.53 2.83
C ASP A 340 -0.27 27.58 2.31
N TYR A 341 -0.09 28.30 1.20
CA TYR A 341 1.22 28.60 0.57
C TYR A 341 1.58 30.08 0.64
N SER A 342 0.89 30.86 1.48
CA SER A 342 1.00 32.32 1.53
C SER A 342 1.53 32.86 2.86
N SER A 343 1.25 32.17 3.97
CA SER A 343 1.69 32.60 5.30
C SER A 343 3.20 32.46 5.51
N SER A 344 3.74 33.25 6.44
CA SER A 344 5.15 33.19 6.84
C SER A 344 5.47 32.05 7.81
N HIS A 345 4.46 31.48 8.47
CA HIS A 345 4.60 30.36 9.39
C HIS A 345 3.49 29.35 9.12
N LEU A 346 3.85 28.06 9.16
CA LEU A 346 2.93 26.94 8.98
C LEU A 346 2.70 26.26 10.34
N ASP A 347 1.48 26.35 10.87
CA ASP A 347 1.09 25.65 12.11
C ASP A 347 0.28 24.41 11.78
N LEU A 348 0.88 23.24 11.98
CA LEU A 348 0.25 21.94 11.71
C LEU A 348 -0.82 21.54 12.74
N ASN A 349 -0.99 22.31 13.82
CA ASN A 349 -2.09 22.11 14.77
C ASN A 349 -3.38 22.82 14.34
N ASP A 350 -3.28 23.77 13.41
CA ASP A 350 -4.46 24.45 12.88
C ASP A 350 -5.08 23.63 11.74
N SER A 351 -6.29 23.12 11.96
CA SER A 351 -7.05 22.39 10.94
C SER A 351 -7.30 23.18 9.64
N SER A 352 -7.22 24.53 9.68
CA SER A 352 -7.48 25.39 8.51
C SER A 352 -6.40 25.33 7.44
N VAL A 353 -5.16 24.97 7.81
CA VAL A 353 -4.02 24.89 6.86
C VAL A 353 -4.07 23.62 6.01
N PHE A 354 -4.94 22.67 6.34
CA PHE A 354 -5.10 21.42 5.62
C PHE A 354 -6.17 21.54 4.54
N ARG A 355 -5.95 20.82 3.45
CA ARG A 355 -6.97 20.58 2.43
C ARG A 355 -8.02 19.60 2.97
N ASP A 356 -9.28 19.85 2.63
CA ASP A 356 -10.35 18.85 2.74
C ASP A 356 -10.04 17.61 1.86
N LEU A 357 -9.62 16.53 2.50
CA LEU A 357 -9.28 15.25 1.86
C LEU A 357 -10.51 14.44 1.42
N SER A 358 -11.72 14.85 1.82
CA SER A 358 -12.96 14.20 1.40
C SER A 358 -13.43 14.63 0.01
N LYS A 359 -12.82 15.67 -0.55
CA LYS A 359 -13.18 16.27 -1.84
C LYS A 359 -12.05 16.16 -2.87
N PRO A 360 -12.36 15.88 -4.15
CA PRO A 360 -11.37 15.99 -5.22
C PRO A 360 -10.99 17.47 -5.47
N ILE A 361 -9.84 17.71 -6.13
CA ILE A 361 -9.33 19.08 -6.40
C ILE A 361 -10.42 19.97 -7.02
N GLY A 362 -11.15 19.42 -8.00
CA GLY A 362 -12.21 20.12 -8.72
C GLY A 362 -13.33 20.67 -7.83
N ALA A 363 -13.59 20.03 -6.69
CA ALA A 363 -14.66 20.33 -5.76
C ALA A 363 -14.25 21.21 -4.56
N LEU A 364 -12.97 21.59 -4.45
CA LEU A 364 -12.49 22.45 -3.36
C LEU A 364 -12.99 23.90 -3.48
N ASN A 365 -13.16 24.40 -4.70
CA ASN A 365 -13.71 25.72 -4.97
C ASN A 365 -15.21 25.63 -5.29
N GLU A 366 -16.04 26.18 -4.39
CA GLU A 366 -17.50 26.10 -4.46
C GLU A 366 -18.10 26.77 -5.73
N GLU A 367 -17.55 27.91 -6.17
CA GLU A 367 -18.05 28.59 -7.37
C GLU A 367 -17.76 27.76 -8.62
N ARG A 368 -16.57 27.14 -8.66
CA ARG A 368 -16.14 26.33 -9.81
C ARG A 368 -16.95 25.04 -9.92
N ILE A 369 -17.18 24.35 -8.81
CA ILE A 369 -17.91 23.09 -8.84
C ILE A 369 -19.37 23.29 -9.22
N GLU A 370 -20.00 24.39 -8.82
CA GLU A 370 -21.38 24.67 -9.24
C GLU A 370 -21.49 24.82 -10.77
N LYS A 371 -20.60 25.61 -11.39
CA LYS A 371 -20.52 25.72 -12.86
C LYS A 371 -20.25 24.37 -13.54
N THR A 372 -19.45 23.52 -12.90
CA THR A 372 -19.12 22.19 -13.42
C THR A 372 -20.32 21.24 -13.35
N ARG A 373 -21.11 21.30 -12.26
CA ARG A 373 -22.37 20.56 -12.10
C ARG A 373 -23.45 21.02 -13.06
N GLU A 374 -23.54 22.31 -13.36
CA GLU A 374 -24.43 22.83 -14.41
C GLU A 374 -24.08 22.21 -15.77
N ARG A 375 -22.80 22.27 -16.18
CA ARG A 375 -22.34 21.63 -17.42
C ARG A 375 -22.63 20.12 -17.44
N TYR A 376 -22.42 19.43 -16.32
CA TYR A 376 -22.69 18.00 -16.20
C TYR A 376 -24.17 17.66 -16.43
N ARG A 377 -25.09 18.47 -15.89
CA ARG A 377 -26.54 18.27 -16.05
C ARG A 377 -27.00 18.45 -17.50
N GLU A 378 -26.37 19.37 -18.25
CA GLU A 378 -26.72 19.67 -19.64
C GLU A 378 -26.05 18.73 -20.66
N MET A 379 -25.02 17.98 -20.25
CA MET A 379 -24.23 17.12 -21.13
C MET A 379 -24.98 15.84 -21.55
N PRO A 380 -24.89 15.40 -22.82
CA PRO A 380 -25.39 14.08 -23.23
C PRO A 380 -24.51 12.95 -22.66
N GLU A 381 -25.08 11.75 -22.51
CA GLU A 381 -24.30 10.60 -22.06
C GLU A 381 -23.22 10.18 -23.09
N PRO A 382 -22.03 9.73 -22.63
CA PRO A 382 -21.61 9.54 -21.24
C PRO A 382 -21.15 10.86 -20.58
N LYS A 383 -21.72 11.17 -19.42
CA LYS A 383 -21.41 12.41 -18.68
C LYS A 383 -20.10 12.32 -17.89
N PHE A 384 -19.46 13.47 -17.69
CA PHE A 384 -18.27 13.61 -16.85
C PHE A 384 -18.16 15.02 -16.25
N LEU A 385 -17.57 15.12 -15.05
CA LEU A 385 -17.29 16.41 -14.42
C LEU A 385 -15.94 16.96 -14.90
N TYR A 386 -14.93 16.11 -15.04
CA TYR A 386 -13.56 16.54 -15.39
C TYR A 386 -13.09 15.93 -16.71
N GLY A 387 -12.80 16.79 -17.68
CA GLY A 387 -12.22 16.38 -18.97
C GLY A 387 -10.70 16.12 -18.93
N SER A 388 -10.02 16.68 -17.91
CA SER A 388 -8.61 16.44 -17.61
C SER A 388 -8.49 15.54 -16.39
N HIS A 389 -7.52 14.62 -16.40
CA HIS A 389 -7.25 13.72 -15.28
C HIS A 389 -6.24 14.33 -14.29
N TYR A 390 -6.30 13.99 -13.00
CA TYR A 390 -5.39 14.53 -11.98
C TYR A 390 -3.94 14.04 -12.06
N SER A 391 -3.68 13.01 -12.85
CA SER A 391 -2.36 12.41 -13.07
C SER A 391 -2.17 12.12 -14.56
N THR A 392 -1.33 12.90 -15.22
CA THR A 392 -1.00 12.76 -16.64
C THR A 392 0.51 12.83 -16.80
N PRO A 393 1.10 12.28 -17.88
CA PRO A 393 2.53 12.44 -18.15
C PRO A 393 2.96 13.91 -18.21
N GLY A 394 2.09 14.78 -18.75
CA GLY A 394 2.30 16.22 -18.78
C GLY A 394 2.42 16.83 -17.39
N TYR A 395 1.58 16.43 -16.43
CA TYR A 395 1.66 16.93 -15.05
C TYR A 395 2.87 16.39 -14.27
N VAL A 396 3.22 15.13 -14.47
CA VAL A 396 4.42 14.55 -13.85
C VAL A 396 5.67 15.29 -14.35
N LEU A 397 5.79 15.49 -15.66
CA LEU A 397 6.91 16.22 -16.25
C LEU A 397 6.87 17.72 -16.01
N PHE A 398 5.70 18.31 -15.78
CA PHE A 398 5.57 19.68 -15.28
C PHE A 398 6.32 19.85 -13.96
N TYR A 399 6.14 18.93 -12.99
CA TYR A 399 6.87 18.97 -11.73
C TYR A 399 8.36 18.62 -11.91
N LEU A 400 8.67 17.58 -12.70
CA LEU A 400 10.03 17.05 -12.85
C LEU A 400 10.87 17.76 -13.93
N ALA A 401 10.40 18.87 -14.49
CA ALA A 401 11.06 19.53 -15.62
C ALA A 401 12.55 19.89 -15.38
N ARG A 402 12.92 20.16 -14.12
CA ARG A 402 14.28 20.54 -13.73
C ARG A 402 15.25 19.36 -13.60
N ILE A 403 14.76 18.19 -13.21
CA ILE A 403 15.58 16.97 -13.04
C ILE A 403 15.53 16.07 -14.27
N ALA A 404 14.43 16.12 -15.04
CA ALA A 404 14.18 15.29 -16.21
C ALA A 404 13.87 16.11 -17.48
N PRO A 405 14.66 17.16 -17.84
CA PRO A 405 14.35 18.03 -18.97
C PRO A 405 14.35 17.31 -20.34
N GLU A 406 15.08 16.21 -20.50
CA GLU A 406 15.08 15.42 -21.76
C GLU A 406 13.69 14.83 -22.03
N TYR A 407 13.02 14.36 -20.98
CA TYR A 407 11.69 13.78 -21.07
C TYR A 407 10.64 14.86 -21.42
N VAL A 408 10.80 16.09 -20.91
CA VAL A 408 9.93 17.22 -21.29
C VAL A 408 10.07 17.51 -22.79
N LEU A 409 11.30 17.57 -23.29
CA LEU A 409 11.55 17.77 -24.72
C LEU A 409 10.97 16.64 -25.56
N CYS A 410 11.11 15.38 -25.13
CA CYS A 410 10.49 14.23 -25.80
C CYS A 410 8.97 14.39 -25.89
N LEU A 411 8.30 14.66 -24.76
CA LEU A 411 6.83 14.80 -24.71
C LEU A 411 6.32 15.98 -25.55
N GLN A 412 7.07 17.10 -25.59
CA GLN A 412 6.67 18.33 -26.26
C GLN A 412 7.32 18.53 -27.64
N ASN A 413 7.70 17.43 -28.31
CA ASN A 413 8.24 17.44 -29.67
C ASN A 413 9.44 18.39 -29.85
N GLY A 414 10.39 18.34 -28.91
CA GLY A 414 11.65 19.06 -28.96
C GLY A 414 11.61 20.50 -28.47
N LYS A 415 10.54 20.94 -27.81
CA LYS A 415 10.44 22.29 -27.25
C LYS A 415 10.06 22.24 -25.78
N PHE A 416 10.42 23.28 -25.03
CA PHE A 416 9.82 23.51 -23.72
C PHE A 416 8.50 24.26 -23.88
N ASP A 417 7.70 24.25 -22.81
CA ASP A 417 6.43 24.94 -22.78
C ASP A 417 6.66 26.46 -22.73
N GLN A 418 5.59 27.22 -22.88
CA GLN A 418 5.61 28.64 -22.59
C GLN A 418 6.07 28.86 -21.15
N PRO A 419 7.03 29.78 -20.92
CA PRO A 419 7.58 30.06 -19.60
C PRO A 419 6.50 30.23 -18.51
N ASP A 420 5.45 30.99 -18.76
CA ASP A 420 4.39 31.24 -17.75
C ASP A 420 3.56 30.00 -17.40
N ARG A 421 3.56 28.95 -18.23
CA ARG A 421 2.84 27.69 -18.00
C ARG A 421 3.71 26.61 -17.37
N MET A 422 5.01 26.86 -17.20
CA MET A 422 5.95 25.94 -16.58
C MET A 422 5.83 26.00 -15.05
N PHE A 423 6.26 24.95 -14.35
CA PHE A 423 6.26 24.92 -12.90
C PHE A 423 7.24 25.94 -12.35
N ASN A 424 6.74 27.05 -11.80
CA ASN A 424 7.56 28.18 -11.37
C ASN A 424 7.32 28.58 -9.92
N SER A 425 6.08 28.52 -9.42
CA SER A 425 5.70 28.93 -8.07
C SER A 425 4.71 27.93 -7.51
N LEU A 426 4.90 27.49 -6.26
CA LEU A 426 3.97 26.59 -5.59
C LEU A 426 2.62 27.24 -5.31
N LEU A 427 2.64 28.51 -4.91
CA LEU A 427 1.43 29.29 -4.65
C LEU A 427 0.59 29.43 -5.92
N ASP A 428 1.21 29.84 -7.03
CA ASP A 428 0.53 29.99 -8.33
C ASP A 428 0.00 28.63 -8.79
N THR A 429 0.78 27.57 -8.58
CA THR A 429 0.44 26.19 -8.94
C THR A 429 -0.77 25.66 -8.16
N TRP A 430 -0.89 26.01 -6.87
CA TRP A 430 -2.04 25.68 -6.03
C TRP A 430 -3.29 26.49 -6.42
N GLN A 431 -3.14 27.81 -6.62
CA GLN A 431 -4.23 28.67 -7.08
C GLN A 431 -4.78 28.24 -8.44
N ASN A 432 -3.90 27.90 -9.38
CA ASN A 432 -4.29 27.35 -10.69
C ASN A 432 -5.08 26.04 -10.56
N CYS A 433 -4.76 25.17 -9.60
CA CYS A 433 -5.58 23.98 -9.32
C CYS A 433 -6.98 24.30 -8.79
N LEU A 434 -7.19 25.47 -8.18
CA LEU A 434 -8.48 25.88 -7.61
C LEU A 434 -9.33 26.70 -8.59
N GLU A 435 -8.70 27.48 -9.45
CA GLU A 435 -9.38 28.43 -10.34
C GLU A 435 -9.32 28.02 -11.81
N GLY A 436 -8.30 27.25 -12.21
CA GLY A 436 -8.10 26.79 -13.57
C GLY A 436 -9.28 25.96 -14.09
N ALA A 437 -9.68 26.22 -15.33
CA ALA A 437 -10.84 25.55 -15.96
C ALA A 437 -10.62 24.06 -16.25
N ALA A 438 -9.35 23.64 -16.39
CA ALA A 438 -8.98 22.28 -16.77
C ALA A 438 -7.76 21.76 -15.99
N ASP A 439 -7.43 22.39 -14.86
CA ASP A 439 -6.29 22.04 -14.01
C ASP A 439 -6.78 21.40 -12.70
N PHE A 440 -6.65 20.09 -12.62
CA PHE A 440 -7.11 19.27 -11.49
C PHE A 440 -5.99 18.38 -10.92
N LYS A 441 -4.74 18.76 -11.15
CA LYS A 441 -3.58 17.93 -10.85
C LYS A 441 -3.39 17.69 -9.35
N GLU A 442 -3.18 16.43 -8.99
CA GLU A 442 -2.70 16.03 -7.65
C GLU A 442 -1.16 16.07 -7.63
N LEU A 443 -0.56 15.72 -6.49
CA LEU A 443 0.89 15.69 -6.30
C LEU A 443 1.51 14.33 -6.69
N ILE A 444 2.84 14.31 -6.72
CA ILE A 444 3.67 13.13 -6.94
C ILE A 444 4.48 12.79 -5.66
N PRO A 445 4.96 11.55 -5.49
CA PRO A 445 5.70 11.12 -4.28
C PRO A 445 6.92 11.97 -3.93
N GLU A 446 7.55 12.61 -4.91
CA GLU A 446 8.75 13.44 -4.76
C GLU A 446 8.57 14.62 -3.82
N PHE A 447 7.34 15.10 -3.65
CA PHE A 447 7.00 16.14 -2.68
C PHE A 447 7.16 15.68 -1.23
N TYR A 448 7.14 14.36 -0.97
CA TYR A 448 7.12 13.76 0.37
C TYR A 448 8.30 12.81 0.65
N SER A 449 9.12 12.48 -0.36
CA SER A 449 10.35 11.68 -0.19
C SER A 449 11.55 12.58 0.07
N PRO A 450 12.44 12.29 1.04
CA PRO A 450 13.64 13.10 1.28
C PRO A 450 14.69 12.98 0.18
N ASP A 451 14.67 11.92 -0.63
CA ASP A 451 15.82 11.49 -1.45
C ASP A 451 16.10 12.37 -2.68
N HIS A 452 15.17 13.26 -3.05
CA HIS A 452 15.24 14.04 -4.28
C HIS A 452 14.77 15.51 -4.13
N PRO A 453 15.46 16.39 -3.38
CA PRO A 453 15.10 17.82 -3.34
C PRO A 453 15.37 18.54 -4.67
N ASP A 454 16.14 17.90 -5.54
CA ASP A 454 16.72 18.46 -6.76
C ASP A 454 15.70 18.92 -7.80
N PHE A 455 14.46 18.41 -7.79
CA PHE A 455 13.44 18.84 -8.78
C PHE A 455 12.92 20.27 -8.54
N LEU A 456 13.17 20.85 -7.37
CA LEU A 456 12.78 22.23 -7.04
C LEU A 456 13.88 23.25 -7.40
N TYR A 457 15.13 22.80 -7.58
CA TYR A 457 16.27 23.64 -7.95
C TYR A 457 16.65 23.45 -9.42
N ASN A 458 17.01 24.53 -10.11
CA ASN A 458 17.59 24.45 -11.46
C ASN A 458 19.11 24.27 -11.40
N LYS A 459 19.58 23.12 -10.85
CA LYS A 459 21.02 22.81 -10.74
C LYS A 459 21.73 22.77 -12.09
N GLY A 460 21.02 22.41 -13.17
CA GLY A 460 21.58 22.18 -14.51
C GLY A 460 21.78 23.42 -15.38
N VAL A 461 21.41 24.62 -14.92
CA VAL A 461 21.41 25.86 -15.73
C VAL A 461 20.64 25.67 -17.07
N THR A 462 19.57 24.87 -17.05
CA THR A 462 18.72 24.70 -18.23
C THR A 462 17.96 26.00 -18.47
N ASN A 463 18.07 26.55 -19.68
CA ASN A 463 17.37 27.77 -20.04
C ASN A 463 15.91 27.47 -20.43
N PHE A 464 15.02 27.68 -19.48
CA PHE A 464 13.58 27.51 -19.64
C PHE A 464 12.87 28.74 -20.23
N GLY A 465 13.62 29.80 -20.54
CA GLY A 465 13.09 31.05 -21.09
C GLY A 465 12.77 32.11 -20.04
N ILE A 466 12.06 33.15 -20.49
CA ILE A 466 11.74 34.35 -19.70
C ILE A 466 10.21 34.50 -19.68
N ARG A 467 9.65 34.71 -18.49
CA ARG A 467 8.24 34.96 -18.24
C ARG A 467 7.80 36.32 -18.80
N GLN A 468 6.49 36.54 -18.90
CA GLN A 468 5.94 37.83 -19.35
C GLN A 468 6.32 39.01 -18.43
N ASP A 469 6.57 38.76 -17.15
CA ASP A 469 7.04 39.74 -16.18
C ASP A 469 8.53 40.08 -16.31
N GLY A 470 9.23 39.46 -17.27
CA GLY A 470 10.65 39.66 -17.54
C GLY A 470 11.58 38.83 -16.66
N LYS A 471 11.06 38.01 -15.73
CA LYS A 471 11.88 37.13 -14.89
C LYS A 471 12.27 35.85 -15.64
N PRO A 472 13.55 35.44 -15.61
CA PRO A 472 13.95 34.13 -16.11
C PRO A 472 13.41 33.02 -15.21
N ILE A 473 13.17 31.84 -15.78
CA ILE A 473 12.77 30.66 -14.99
C ILE A 473 14.00 29.99 -14.40
N GLY A 474 14.11 30.05 -13.08
CA GLY A 474 15.16 29.41 -12.28
C GLY A 474 14.58 28.37 -11.34
N ASP A 475 14.96 28.48 -10.06
CA ASP A 475 14.41 27.67 -8.97
C ASP A 475 12.90 27.90 -8.81
N VAL A 476 12.21 26.97 -8.18
CA VAL A 476 10.78 27.10 -7.88
C VAL A 476 10.60 28.05 -6.70
N ASP A 477 9.71 29.03 -6.85
CA ASP A 477 9.30 29.91 -5.76
C ASP A 477 8.56 29.10 -4.70
N LEU A 478 9.18 28.99 -3.52
CA LEU A 478 8.64 28.29 -2.36
C LEU A 478 7.74 29.20 -1.52
N PRO A 479 6.79 28.62 -0.77
CA PRO A 479 6.00 29.39 0.18
C PRO A 479 6.89 30.03 1.27
N PRO A 480 6.49 31.19 1.84
CA PRO A 480 7.34 31.96 2.75
C PRO A 480 7.73 31.24 4.04
N TRP A 481 6.96 30.23 4.45
CA TRP A 481 7.26 29.40 5.62
C TRP A 481 8.37 28.37 5.40
N ALA A 482 8.80 28.12 4.15
CA ALA A 482 9.89 27.19 3.85
C ALA A 482 11.19 27.94 3.56
N CYS A 483 12.24 27.64 4.32
CA CYS A 483 13.55 28.29 4.14
C CYS A 483 14.38 27.67 3.01
N SER A 484 14.10 26.41 2.67
CA SER A 484 14.77 25.65 1.61
C SER A 484 13.85 24.57 1.05
N PRO A 485 14.07 24.07 -0.18
CA PRO A 485 13.44 22.86 -0.71
C PRO A 485 13.46 21.64 0.22
N GLU A 486 14.55 21.42 0.95
CA GLU A 486 14.64 20.33 1.93
C GLU A 486 13.67 20.55 3.10
N ASP A 487 13.63 21.78 3.64
CA ASP A 487 12.72 22.20 4.70
C ASP A 487 11.25 22.17 4.26
N PHE A 488 10.97 22.58 3.02
CA PHE A 488 9.66 22.49 2.39
C PHE A 488 9.16 21.03 2.35
N LYS A 489 9.99 20.12 1.87
CA LYS A 489 9.63 18.69 1.76
C LYS A 489 9.50 18.03 3.13
N GLN A 490 10.37 18.38 4.08
CA GLN A 490 10.25 17.91 5.45
C GLN A 490 8.94 18.38 6.07
N SER A 491 8.55 19.64 5.86
CA SER A 491 7.28 20.21 6.33
C SER A 491 6.09 19.50 5.69
N LEU A 492 6.11 19.24 4.38
CA LEU A 492 5.08 18.45 3.72
C LEU A 492 5.01 17.03 4.25
N ARG A 493 6.16 16.41 4.53
CA ARG A 493 6.20 15.05 5.09
C ARG A 493 5.63 15.03 6.50
N MET A 494 5.96 16.01 7.35
CA MET A 494 5.36 16.15 8.67
C MET A 494 3.84 16.40 8.59
N ALA A 495 3.39 17.21 7.63
CA ALA A 495 1.97 17.43 7.40
C ALA A 495 1.25 16.13 6.98
N LEU A 496 1.83 15.34 6.07
CA LEU A 496 1.28 14.06 5.62
C LEU A 496 1.18 13.03 6.76
N GLU A 497 2.14 13.04 7.69
CA GLU A 497 2.15 12.13 8.85
C GLU A 497 1.43 12.68 10.08
N SER A 498 0.86 13.89 10.00
CA SER A 498 0.12 14.52 11.11
C SER A 498 -1.13 13.72 11.53
N ASP A 499 -1.59 13.97 12.75
CA ASP A 499 -2.81 13.34 13.29
C ASP A 499 -4.07 13.74 12.49
N TYR A 500 -4.10 14.98 11.99
CA TYR A 500 -5.19 15.46 11.14
C TYR A 500 -5.27 14.64 9.85
N VAL A 501 -4.15 14.47 9.14
CA VAL A 501 -4.14 13.67 7.91
C VAL A 501 -4.39 12.20 8.20
N SER A 502 -3.74 11.64 9.24
CA SER A 502 -3.96 10.25 9.68
C SER A 502 -5.43 9.93 9.91
N SER A 503 -6.19 10.87 10.49
CA SER A 503 -7.63 10.69 10.72
C SER A 503 -8.50 10.87 9.47
N HIS A 504 -8.06 11.59 8.43
CA HIS A 504 -8.90 11.92 7.25
C HIS A 504 -8.43 11.28 5.92
N LEU A 505 -7.23 10.70 5.87
CA LEU A 505 -6.61 10.20 4.62
C LEU A 505 -7.42 9.10 3.94
N HIS A 506 -8.14 8.28 4.72
CA HIS A 506 -9.02 7.23 4.20
C HIS A 506 -10.10 7.77 3.25
N HIS A 507 -10.59 9.00 3.44
CA HIS A 507 -11.52 9.64 2.51
C HIS A 507 -10.89 9.96 1.15
N TRP A 508 -9.63 10.38 1.12
CA TRP A 508 -8.92 10.60 -0.15
C TRP A 508 -8.64 9.27 -0.85
N ILE A 509 -8.31 8.22 -0.07
CA ILE A 509 -8.17 6.86 -0.59
C ILE A 509 -9.49 6.39 -1.22
N ASP A 510 -10.65 6.71 -0.63
CA ASP A 510 -11.96 6.38 -1.20
C ASP A 510 -12.19 7.02 -2.58
N LEU A 511 -11.73 8.26 -2.78
CA LEU A 511 -11.85 8.97 -4.06
C LEU A 511 -10.95 8.36 -5.14
N ILE A 512 -9.71 8.01 -4.78
CA ILE A 512 -8.68 7.63 -5.75
C ILE A 512 -8.65 6.12 -6.00
N PHE A 513 -8.77 5.30 -4.95
CA PHE A 513 -8.64 3.84 -5.02
C PHE A 513 -9.89 3.09 -4.54
N GLY A 514 -10.79 3.75 -3.82
CA GLY A 514 -11.94 3.10 -3.16
C GLY A 514 -13.27 3.29 -3.88
N TYR A 515 -14.35 3.22 -3.09
CA TYR A 515 -15.70 3.09 -3.62
C TYR A 515 -16.24 4.38 -4.28
N LYS A 516 -15.68 5.56 -3.95
CA LYS A 516 -16.04 6.85 -4.57
C LYS A 516 -15.30 7.13 -5.89
N GLN A 517 -14.55 6.17 -6.42
CA GLN A 517 -13.88 6.31 -7.71
C GLN A 517 -14.86 6.25 -8.91
N ARG A 518 -15.94 5.45 -8.80
CA ARG A 518 -16.89 5.19 -9.89
C ARG A 518 -18.33 5.01 -9.38
N GLY A 519 -19.29 5.09 -10.30
CA GLY A 519 -20.71 4.86 -10.02
C GLY A 519 -21.37 6.03 -9.29
N GLU A 520 -22.53 5.78 -8.69
CA GLU A 520 -23.33 6.84 -8.03
C GLU A 520 -22.58 7.55 -6.90
N GLU A 521 -21.70 6.84 -6.19
CA GLU A 521 -20.91 7.43 -5.10
C GLU A 521 -19.85 8.41 -5.62
N ALA A 522 -19.33 8.19 -6.83
CA ALA A 522 -18.46 9.16 -7.49
C ALA A 522 -19.24 10.40 -7.94
N GLU A 523 -20.48 10.24 -8.40
CA GLU A 523 -21.35 11.39 -8.73
C GLU A 523 -21.67 12.24 -7.50
N LYS A 524 -22.03 11.59 -6.38
CA LYS A 524 -22.29 12.27 -5.10
C LYS A 524 -21.07 12.99 -4.54
N ALA A 525 -19.88 12.44 -4.78
CA ALA A 525 -18.61 13.02 -4.33
C ALA A 525 -17.96 13.97 -5.36
N ASP A 526 -18.66 14.31 -6.45
CA ASP A 526 -18.15 15.12 -7.55
C ASP A 526 -16.82 14.62 -8.15
N ASN A 527 -16.67 13.31 -8.31
CA ASN A 527 -15.40 12.64 -8.64
C ASN A 527 -15.43 11.88 -9.97
N VAL A 528 -16.19 12.38 -10.96
CA VAL A 528 -16.38 11.70 -12.26
C VAL A 528 -15.46 12.29 -13.34
N PHE A 529 -14.52 11.48 -13.81
CA PHE A 529 -13.57 11.82 -14.88
C PHE A 529 -14.07 11.35 -16.24
N TYR A 530 -13.39 11.80 -17.30
CA TYR A 530 -13.68 11.36 -18.66
C TYR A 530 -13.62 9.82 -18.78
N TYR A 531 -14.64 9.22 -19.38
CA TYR A 531 -14.88 7.77 -19.32
C TYR A 531 -13.70 6.91 -19.82
N MET A 532 -12.92 7.39 -20.79
CA MET A 532 -11.76 6.66 -21.34
C MET A 532 -10.59 6.51 -20.37
N THR A 533 -10.58 7.27 -19.26
CA THR A 533 -9.54 7.16 -18.23
C THR A 533 -9.71 5.89 -17.39
N TYR A 534 -10.91 5.30 -17.37
CA TYR A 534 -11.25 4.17 -16.52
C TYR A 534 -10.92 2.83 -17.19
N GLU A 535 -10.32 1.91 -16.42
CA GLU A 535 -10.16 0.51 -16.82
C GLU A 535 -11.49 -0.12 -17.26
N GLY A 536 -11.44 -0.86 -18.38
CA GLY A 536 -12.59 -1.56 -18.95
C GLY A 536 -13.50 -0.70 -19.83
N ALA A 537 -13.27 0.61 -19.91
CA ALA A 537 -14.09 1.49 -20.76
C ALA A 537 -13.84 1.29 -22.26
N VAL A 538 -12.64 0.86 -22.63
CA VAL A 538 -12.22 0.61 -24.01
C VAL A 538 -11.50 -0.74 -24.06
N ASP A 539 -12.02 -1.66 -24.87
CA ASP A 539 -11.31 -2.89 -25.21
C ASP A 539 -10.56 -2.68 -26.53
N LEU A 540 -9.27 -2.34 -26.44
CA LEU A 540 -8.40 -2.13 -27.61
C LEU A 540 -8.31 -3.37 -28.51
N ASP A 541 -8.48 -4.58 -27.96
CA ASP A 541 -8.33 -5.82 -28.72
C ASP A 541 -9.60 -6.17 -29.52
N SER A 542 -10.74 -5.60 -29.15
CA SER A 542 -11.97 -5.66 -29.94
C SER A 542 -11.98 -4.74 -31.17
N ILE A 543 -11.09 -3.74 -31.22
CA ILE A 543 -11.06 -2.74 -32.29
C ILE A 543 -10.36 -3.33 -33.53
N SER A 544 -11.12 -3.52 -34.60
CA SER A 544 -10.62 -4.06 -35.87
C SER A 544 -9.93 -3.04 -36.77
N ASP A 545 -10.29 -1.75 -36.66
CA ASP A 545 -9.65 -0.67 -37.43
C ASP A 545 -8.34 -0.21 -36.75
N PRO A 546 -7.17 -0.37 -37.41
CA PRO A 546 -5.89 0.04 -36.86
C PRO A 546 -5.79 1.55 -36.56
N ASN A 547 -6.50 2.40 -37.31
CA ASN A 547 -6.45 3.85 -37.08
C ASN A 547 -7.22 4.26 -35.84
N GLU A 548 -8.44 3.73 -35.67
CA GLU A 548 -9.23 3.94 -34.47
C GLU A 548 -8.47 3.41 -33.26
N ARG A 549 -7.87 2.22 -33.35
CA ARG A 549 -7.02 1.68 -32.29
C ARG A 549 -5.86 2.63 -31.93
N ALA A 550 -5.09 3.10 -32.91
CA ALA A 550 -3.98 4.01 -32.69
C ALA A 550 -4.43 5.34 -32.06
N ARG A 551 -5.59 5.90 -32.50
CA ARG A 551 -6.16 7.11 -31.92
C ARG A 551 -6.50 6.92 -30.44
N MET A 552 -7.10 5.77 -30.08
CA MET A 552 -7.46 5.45 -28.71
C MET A 552 -6.21 5.22 -27.84
N GLU A 553 -5.17 4.57 -28.38
CA GLU A 553 -3.89 4.39 -27.69
C GLU A 553 -3.21 5.74 -27.39
N ILE A 554 -3.18 6.67 -28.37
CA ILE A 554 -2.66 8.04 -28.16
C ILE A 554 -3.47 8.77 -27.08
N GLN A 555 -4.80 8.70 -27.13
CA GLN A 555 -5.66 9.32 -26.13
C GLN A 555 -5.34 8.81 -24.70
N ILE A 556 -5.15 7.49 -24.54
CA ILE A 556 -4.79 6.87 -23.26
C ILE A 556 -3.40 7.34 -22.80
N MET A 557 -2.45 7.49 -23.74
CA MET A 557 -1.09 7.94 -23.44
C MET A 557 -1.02 9.41 -23.05
N GLU A 558 -1.85 10.28 -23.63
CA GLU A 558 -1.79 11.73 -23.36
C GLU A 558 -2.61 12.15 -22.14
N PHE A 559 -3.79 11.57 -21.95
CA PHE A 559 -4.78 12.06 -20.98
C PHE A 559 -4.76 11.37 -19.62
N GLY A 560 -3.81 10.44 -19.41
CA GLY A 560 -3.63 9.75 -18.13
C GLY A 560 -4.66 8.65 -17.86
N GLN A 561 -4.35 7.78 -16.90
CA GLN A 561 -5.18 6.62 -16.57
C GLN A 561 -5.61 6.68 -15.10
N THR A 562 -6.88 6.37 -14.81
CA THR A 562 -7.39 6.24 -13.44
C THR A 562 -6.80 4.97 -12.79
N PRO A 563 -6.37 5.00 -11.51
CA PRO A 563 -5.81 3.83 -10.86
C PRO A 563 -6.84 2.68 -10.83
N LYS A 564 -6.36 1.44 -10.69
CA LYS A 564 -7.26 0.31 -10.49
C LYS A 564 -8.04 0.53 -9.18
N GLN A 565 -9.36 0.34 -9.23
CA GLN A 565 -10.18 0.37 -8.02
C GLN A 565 -9.80 -0.83 -7.14
N LEU A 566 -9.32 -0.54 -5.94
CA LEU A 566 -8.86 -1.54 -4.97
C LEU A 566 -9.99 -1.94 -4.01
N PHE A 567 -10.83 -0.98 -3.62
CA PHE A 567 -11.86 -1.19 -2.61
C PHE A 567 -13.23 -0.80 -3.17
N LYS A 568 -14.25 -1.58 -2.80
CA LYS A 568 -15.66 -1.35 -3.18
C LYS A 568 -16.51 -0.87 -2.02
N THR A 569 -15.97 -0.91 -0.82
CA THR A 569 -16.55 -0.38 0.41
C THR A 569 -15.71 0.80 0.89
N GLN A 570 -16.21 1.51 1.90
CA GLN A 570 -15.48 2.59 2.54
C GLN A 570 -14.15 2.09 3.10
N HIS A 571 -13.08 2.86 2.84
CA HIS A 571 -11.77 2.56 3.34
C HIS A 571 -11.71 2.77 4.85
N PRO A 572 -11.14 1.82 5.62
CA PRO A 572 -11.06 1.96 7.05
C PRO A 572 -10.16 3.14 7.46
N GLN A 573 -10.49 3.78 8.58
CA GLN A 573 -9.71 4.88 9.16
C GLN A 573 -8.51 4.34 9.96
N LYS A 574 -7.42 5.10 10.00
CA LYS A 574 -6.28 4.81 10.88
C LYS A 574 -6.70 4.92 12.35
N PHE A 575 -6.23 4.01 13.21
CA PHE A 575 -6.57 4.09 14.63
C PHE A 575 -5.97 5.37 15.21
N GLN A 576 -6.78 6.13 15.95
CA GLN A 576 -6.27 7.25 16.71
C GLN A 576 -5.44 6.69 17.86
N GLN A 577 -4.13 6.90 17.84
CA GLN A 577 -3.34 6.76 19.06
C GLN A 577 -3.87 7.79 20.06
N PRO A 578 -4.17 7.43 21.32
CA PRO A 578 -4.25 8.45 22.35
C PRO A 578 -2.86 9.08 22.45
N CYS A 579 -2.76 10.37 22.14
CA CYS A 579 -1.54 11.13 22.31
C CYS A 579 -1.03 10.99 23.76
N PRO A 580 0.16 10.41 24.00
CA PRO A 580 0.86 10.65 25.25
C PRO A 580 1.32 12.10 25.18
N GLN A 581 0.82 12.95 26.08
CA GLN A 581 1.33 14.30 26.23
C GLN A 581 2.86 14.26 26.34
N SER A 582 3.50 14.84 25.32
CA SER A 582 4.88 15.33 25.28
C SER A 582 5.65 15.22 26.60
N ILE A 583 6.52 14.23 26.70
CA ILE A 583 7.64 14.27 27.65
C ILE A 583 8.55 15.40 27.17
N VAL A 584 8.39 16.57 27.79
CA VAL A 584 9.38 17.63 27.78
C VAL A 584 10.72 17.01 28.18
N GLN A 585 11.65 16.95 27.23
CA GLN A 585 13.05 16.64 27.52
C GLN A 585 13.62 17.76 28.40
N CYS A 586 13.58 17.58 29.71
CA CYS A 586 14.44 18.31 30.62
C CYS A 586 15.85 17.71 30.50
N THR A 587 16.71 18.41 29.76
CA THR A 587 18.16 18.24 29.78
C THR A 587 18.66 18.43 31.21
N GLN A 588 19.21 17.36 31.80
CA GLN A 588 19.91 17.44 33.09
C GLN A 588 21.35 17.92 32.86
N GLU A 589 21.67 19.13 33.31
CA GLU A 589 23.04 19.51 33.67
C GLU A 589 23.39 19.03 35.10
N PRO A 590 24.67 18.73 35.40
CA PRO A 590 25.04 18.00 36.60
C PRO A 590 25.20 18.89 37.85
N LYS A 591 24.58 18.39 38.93
CA LYS A 591 24.83 18.57 40.38
C LYS A 591 25.92 19.56 40.83
N GLU A 592 25.54 20.52 41.68
CA GLU A 592 26.31 20.88 42.88
C GLU A 592 25.45 21.09 44.14
N ARG A 593 25.99 20.53 45.22
CA ARG A 593 25.77 20.66 46.69
C ARG A 593 25.06 21.90 47.24
N ASN A 594 24.08 21.70 48.14
CA ASN A 594 24.23 21.75 49.61
C ASN A 594 22.85 21.68 50.32
N SER A 595 22.83 21.03 51.49
CA SER A 595 21.74 20.88 52.47
C SER A 595 21.60 22.12 53.38
N PRO A 596 20.81 22.12 54.48
CA PRO A 596 19.45 21.61 54.78
C PRO A 596 18.57 22.72 55.44
N THR A 597 17.26 22.49 55.67
CA THR A 597 16.59 22.47 57.00
C THR A 597 15.06 22.48 56.93
N PRO A 598 14.36 21.93 57.95
CA PRO A 598 12.92 21.64 57.98
C PRO A 598 12.11 22.64 58.82
N GLU A 599 10.78 22.68 58.66
CA GLU A 599 9.77 23.06 59.67
C GLU A 599 8.36 22.89 59.04
N ASN A 600 7.57 21.91 59.46
CA ASN A 600 6.49 21.99 60.47
C ASN A 600 5.39 23.01 60.14
N SER A 601 4.17 22.53 59.85
CA SER A 601 3.03 22.60 60.81
C SER A 601 1.69 22.20 60.18
N ASP A 602 0.94 21.46 61.00
CA ASP A 602 -0.47 21.06 60.91
C ASP A 602 -1.44 22.21 60.55
N ASP A 603 -2.54 21.93 59.83
CA ASP A 603 -3.89 21.71 60.41
C ASP A 603 -5.05 21.79 59.36
N MET A 604 -5.86 20.73 59.36
CA MET A 604 -7.34 20.67 59.37
C MET A 604 -8.25 21.34 58.31
N LEU A 605 -8.97 20.44 57.60
CA LEU A 605 -10.40 20.37 57.22
C LEU A 605 -11.15 21.55 56.54
N SER A 606 -11.65 21.27 55.32
CA SER A 606 -13.05 21.48 54.88
C SER A 606 -13.31 20.76 53.53
N THR A 607 -14.02 19.62 53.54
CA THR A 607 -15.39 19.39 53.01
C THR A 607 -15.57 19.43 51.49
N ASP A 608 -15.87 18.24 50.96
CA ASP A 608 -16.83 17.86 49.91
C ASP A 608 -16.61 18.36 48.47
N THR A 609 -16.28 17.41 47.57
CA THR A 609 -17.27 16.79 46.66
C THR A 609 -16.66 15.56 45.98
N ASP A 610 -17.34 14.42 46.16
CA ASP A 610 -17.07 13.14 45.54
C ASP A 610 -17.34 13.18 44.02
N GLU A 611 -16.34 12.84 43.22
CA GLU A 611 -16.50 12.18 41.91
C GLU A 611 -15.46 11.05 41.83
N ASP A 612 -15.80 9.88 42.38
CA ASP A 612 -15.02 8.66 42.27
C ASP A 612 -15.00 8.17 40.81
N GLN A 613 -14.01 8.63 40.04
CA GLN A 613 -13.56 7.97 38.83
C GLN A 613 -12.69 6.78 39.23
N THR A 614 -13.30 5.59 39.31
CA THR A 614 -12.57 4.34 39.43
C THR A 614 -11.87 4.05 38.11
N HIS A 615 -10.65 4.56 37.94
CA HIS A 615 -9.72 4.09 36.91
C HIS A 615 -9.37 2.64 37.23
N SER A 616 -9.88 1.70 36.43
CA SER A 616 -9.36 0.33 36.37
C SER A 616 -7.92 0.40 35.85
N THR A 617 -6.96 0.36 36.75
CA THR A 617 -5.55 0.11 36.42
C THR A 617 -5.45 -1.29 35.80
N THR A 618 -5.45 -1.36 34.47
CA THR A 618 -5.04 -2.55 33.74
C THR A 618 -3.59 -2.84 34.12
N THR A 619 -3.35 -3.98 34.76
CA THR A 619 -2.00 -4.44 35.12
C THR A 619 -1.28 -4.84 33.85
N VAL A 620 -0.36 -4.00 33.40
CA VAL A 620 0.51 -4.27 32.24
C VAL A 620 1.72 -5.05 32.75
N PHE A 621 1.88 -6.28 32.28
CA PHE A 621 3.06 -7.09 32.56
C PHE A 621 4.06 -6.99 31.41
N ASP A 622 5.36 -6.96 31.72
CA ASP A 622 6.40 -6.92 30.71
C ASP A 622 6.65 -8.33 30.12
N MET A 623 7.01 -8.40 28.84
CA MET A 623 7.24 -9.64 28.08
C MET A 623 8.33 -10.53 28.68
N GLN A 624 9.27 -9.94 29.44
CA GLN A 624 10.32 -10.69 30.14
C GLN A 624 9.80 -11.40 31.40
N GLU A 625 8.75 -10.88 32.02
CA GLU A 625 8.16 -11.43 33.25
C GLU A 625 7.31 -12.68 32.93
N LEU A 626 6.51 -12.66 31.85
CA LEU A 626 5.71 -13.83 31.43
C LEU A 626 6.57 -15.04 31.00
N ASN A 627 7.79 -14.81 30.52
CA ASN A 627 8.73 -15.90 30.21
C ASN A 627 9.25 -16.61 31.47
N ASN A 628 9.29 -15.91 32.60
CA ASN A 628 9.83 -16.39 33.87
C ASN A 628 8.74 -16.81 34.86
N LEU A 629 7.54 -17.20 34.40
CA LEU A 629 6.46 -17.67 35.27
C LEU A 629 6.92 -18.79 36.22
N GLU A 630 7.05 -18.52 37.51
CA GLU A 630 7.41 -19.55 38.49
C GLU A 630 6.14 -20.10 39.15
N LEU A 631 6.06 -21.43 39.24
CA LEU A 631 5.01 -22.08 40.03
C LEU A 631 5.22 -21.68 41.49
N PHE A 632 4.30 -20.89 42.03
CA PHE A 632 4.35 -20.47 43.42
C PHE A 632 3.70 -21.51 44.31
N HIS A 633 2.43 -21.84 44.01
CA HIS A 633 1.67 -22.84 44.76
C HIS A 633 0.73 -23.65 43.87
N GLN A 634 0.49 -24.89 44.27
CA GLN A 634 -0.41 -25.82 43.59
C GLN A 634 -1.33 -26.47 44.62
N TYR A 635 -2.63 -26.44 44.37
CA TYR A 635 -3.64 -26.91 45.31
C TYR A 635 -4.63 -27.87 44.63
N THR A 636 -4.88 -29.01 45.24
CA THR A 636 -5.99 -29.91 44.85
C THR A 636 -7.14 -29.68 45.80
N LEU A 637 -7.92 -28.62 45.56
CA LEU A 637 -9.05 -28.29 46.42
C LEU A 637 -10.26 -29.16 46.10
N HIS A 638 -10.58 -29.40 44.83
CA HIS A 638 -11.79 -30.09 44.42
C HIS A 638 -11.59 -31.59 44.21
N LYS A 639 -12.70 -32.34 44.27
CA LYS A 639 -12.69 -33.80 43.98
C LYS A 639 -12.89 -34.10 42.50
N ASP A 640 -13.34 -33.12 41.73
CA ASP A 640 -13.61 -33.20 40.31
C ASP A 640 -13.04 -31.99 39.57
N SER A 641 -13.23 -31.98 38.24
CA SER A 641 -12.74 -30.93 37.34
C SER A 641 -13.19 -29.53 37.80
N VAL A 642 -12.21 -28.62 37.89
CA VAL A 642 -12.45 -27.19 38.15
C VAL A 642 -13.09 -26.61 36.89
N THR A 643 -14.27 -26.02 37.01
CA THR A 643 -15.00 -25.47 35.86
C THR A 643 -14.70 -24.00 35.66
N ASP A 644 -14.60 -23.24 36.74
CA ASP A 644 -14.28 -21.82 36.71
C ASP A 644 -13.65 -21.34 38.02
N LEU A 645 -12.97 -20.19 37.97
CA LEU A 645 -12.34 -19.56 39.12
C LEU A 645 -12.33 -18.03 38.99
N CYS A 646 -12.28 -17.34 40.12
CA CYS A 646 -12.02 -15.90 40.15
C CYS A 646 -11.14 -15.52 41.35
N LEU A 647 -10.26 -14.55 41.14
CA LEU A 647 -9.39 -13.96 42.14
C LEU A 647 -10.05 -12.70 42.70
N ALA A 648 -10.02 -12.58 44.03
CA ALA A 648 -10.47 -11.37 44.69
C ALA A 648 -9.60 -10.19 44.29
N ARG A 649 -10.20 -8.99 44.15
CA ARG A 649 -9.48 -7.77 43.75
C ARG A 649 -8.35 -7.37 44.70
N ASP A 650 -8.43 -7.80 45.95
CA ASP A 650 -7.38 -7.61 46.96
C ASP A 650 -6.17 -8.54 46.74
N GLY A 651 -6.27 -9.51 45.83
CA GLY A 651 -5.27 -10.54 45.55
C GLY A 651 -5.09 -11.53 46.70
N ARG A 652 -6.00 -11.56 47.69
CA ARG A 652 -5.84 -12.36 48.91
C ARG A 652 -6.60 -13.67 48.89
N ASN A 653 -7.69 -13.75 48.13
CA ASN A 653 -8.58 -14.90 48.13
C ASN A 653 -8.86 -15.38 46.71
N ILE A 654 -8.90 -16.70 46.52
CA ILE A 654 -9.33 -17.36 45.28
C ILE A 654 -10.68 -18.01 45.55
N PHE A 655 -11.60 -17.84 44.63
CA PHE A 655 -12.86 -18.56 44.58
C PHE A 655 -12.82 -19.54 43.41
N SER A 656 -13.29 -20.76 43.64
CA SER A 656 -13.32 -21.79 42.61
C SER A 656 -14.59 -22.62 42.70
N VAL A 657 -15.10 -22.99 41.53
CA VAL A 657 -16.24 -23.87 41.37
C VAL A 657 -15.85 -25.09 40.56
N SER A 658 -16.56 -26.20 40.79
CA SER A 658 -16.23 -27.45 40.11
C SER A 658 -17.45 -28.34 39.88
N GLN A 659 -17.24 -29.39 39.09
CA GLN A 659 -18.25 -30.41 38.84
C GLN A 659 -18.66 -31.19 40.11
N ASP A 660 -17.89 -31.09 41.20
CA ASP A 660 -18.23 -31.67 42.50
C ASP A 660 -19.37 -30.96 43.26
N SER A 661 -19.98 -29.93 42.68
CA SER A 661 -21.06 -29.09 43.24
C SER A 661 -20.65 -28.11 44.35
N PHE A 662 -19.34 -27.99 44.62
CA PHE A 662 -18.83 -27.10 45.67
C PHE A 662 -18.30 -25.77 45.12
N LEU A 663 -18.66 -24.70 45.82
CA LEU A 663 -17.94 -23.43 45.80
C LEU A 663 -16.90 -23.44 46.94
N LYS A 664 -15.65 -23.13 46.62
CA LYS A 664 -14.56 -23.06 47.58
C LYS A 664 -13.92 -21.67 47.59
N MET A 665 -13.51 -21.24 48.77
CA MET A 665 -12.75 -20.01 48.98
C MET A 665 -11.43 -20.37 49.65
N TYR A 666 -10.33 -20.01 49.03
CA TYR A 666 -8.97 -20.26 49.50
C TYR A 666 -8.27 -18.93 49.78
N SER A 667 -7.69 -18.78 50.98
CA SER A 667 -6.91 -17.60 51.32
C SER A 667 -5.44 -17.83 51.03
N LEU A 668 -4.85 -16.93 50.25
CA LEU A 668 -3.42 -16.90 49.93
C LEU A 668 -2.59 -16.37 51.10
N GLU A 669 -3.16 -15.46 51.91
CA GLU A 669 -2.51 -14.94 53.12
C GLU A 669 -2.40 -16.01 54.21
N GLU A 670 -3.49 -16.74 54.47
CA GLU A 670 -3.52 -17.78 55.50
C GLU A 670 -3.10 -19.18 54.98
N GLN A 671 -2.89 -19.33 53.67
CA GLN A 671 -2.58 -20.58 52.98
C GLN A 671 -3.51 -21.75 53.37
N ARG A 672 -4.80 -21.46 53.55
CA ARG A 672 -5.81 -22.47 53.89
C ARG A 672 -7.14 -22.21 53.21
N GLN A 673 -7.91 -23.27 53.05
CA GLN A 673 -9.30 -23.19 52.62
C GLN A 673 -10.15 -22.52 53.73
N LEU A 674 -10.78 -21.39 53.41
CA LEU A 674 -11.66 -20.66 54.32
C LEU A 674 -13.10 -21.17 54.26
N ARG A 675 -13.61 -21.45 53.05
CA ARG A 675 -14.98 -21.92 52.82
C ARG A 675 -15.00 -23.10 51.85
N SER A 676 -15.95 -24.00 52.08
CA SER A 676 -16.33 -25.06 51.16
C SER A 676 -17.82 -25.29 51.34
N VAL A 677 -18.60 -24.84 50.37
CA VAL A 677 -20.06 -24.81 50.43
C VAL A 677 -20.59 -25.62 49.28
N ASN A 678 -21.48 -26.57 49.59
CA ASN A 678 -22.26 -27.24 48.57
C ASN A 678 -23.41 -26.32 48.17
N VAL A 679 -23.38 -25.82 46.94
CA VAL A 679 -24.34 -24.79 46.48
C VAL A 679 -25.55 -25.44 45.81
N SER A 680 -25.35 -26.49 45.02
CA SER A 680 -26.40 -27.14 44.24
C SER A 680 -26.30 -28.67 44.25
N SER A 681 -27.28 -29.35 43.65
CA SER A 681 -27.27 -30.82 43.53
C SER A 681 -26.53 -31.34 42.29
N MET A 682 -26.08 -30.44 41.40
CA MET A 682 -25.41 -30.76 40.14
C MET A 682 -24.09 -30.00 40.02
N ALA A 683 -23.37 -30.18 38.91
CA ALA A 683 -22.12 -29.46 38.66
C ALA A 683 -22.35 -27.95 38.57
N LEU A 684 -21.37 -27.18 39.07
CA LEU A 684 -21.32 -25.73 38.91
C LEU A 684 -20.59 -25.38 37.60
N SER A 685 -21.11 -24.43 36.84
CA SER A 685 -20.58 -24.09 35.51
C SER A 685 -19.59 -22.93 35.54
N SER A 686 -19.98 -21.82 36.15
CA SER A 686 -19.21 -20.57 36.15
C SER A 686 -19.40 -19.80 37.45
N CYS A 687 -18.44 -18.93 37.78
CA CYS A 687 -18.52 -18.10 38.97
C CYS A 687 -17.90 -16.72 38.75
N GLN A 688 -18.56 -15.69 39.29
CA GLN A 688 -18.06 -14.33 39.19
C GLN A 688 -18.21 -13.57 40.50
N LEU A 689 -17.12 -12.97 40.95
CA LEU A 689 -17.10 -12.08 42.11
C LEU A 689 -17.60 -10.68 41.72
N LEU A 690 -18.55 -10.14 42.47
CA LEU A 690 -19.06 -8.79 42.24
C LEU A 690 -18.07 -7.72 42.74
N PRO A 691 -18.15 -6.48 42.26
CA PRO A 691 -17.23 -5.40 42.65
C PRO A 691 -17.21 -5.07 44.15
N ASP A 692 -18.25 -5.47 44.88
CA ASP A 692 -18.34 -5.32 46.33
C ASP A 692 -17.33 -6.22 47.08
N ASN A 693 -16.77 -7.26 46.42
CA ASN A 693 -16.02 -8.37 47.02
C ASN A 693 -16.79 -9.10 48.16
N LEU A 694 -18.10 -8.88 48.27
CA LEU A 694 -18.96 -9.44 49.32
C LEU A 694 -19.89 -10.51 48.76
N THR A 695 -20.19 -10.46 47.46
CA THR A 695 -21.16 -11.35 46.83
C THR A 695 -20.52 -12.05 45.62
N ILE A 696 -20.72 -13.36 45.52
CA ILE A 696 -20.33 -14.16 44.36
C ILE A 696 -21.57 -14.76 43.71
N VAL A 697 -21.62 -14.68 42.38
CA VAL A 697 -22.69 -15.26 41.57
C VAL A 697 -22.18 -16.57 40.99
N VAL A 698 -22.98 -17.63 41.07
CA VAL A 698 -22.59 -18.98 40.64
C VAL A 698 -23.66 -19.58 39.74
N GLY A 699 -23.27 -20.00 38.54
CA GLY A 699 -24.09 -20.78 37.61
C GLY A 699 -24.04 -22.28 37.91
N SER A 700 -25.13 -22.99 37.66
CA SER A 700 -25.24 -24.42 37.94
C SER A 700 -26.03 -25.16 36.86
N TRP A 701 -25.71 -26.44 36.67
CA TRP A 701 -26.38 -27.33 35.71
C TRP A 701 -27.77 -27.81 36.17
N ASP A 702 -28.21 -27.41 37.37
CA ASP A 702 -29.57 -27.62 37.86
C ASP A 702 -30.54 -26.49 37.47
N ASN A 703 -30.16 -25.72 36.44
CA ASN A 703 -30.90 -24.60 35.84
C ASN A 703 -30.92 -23.30 36.68
N ASN A 704 -30.27 -23.31 37.85
CA ASN A 704 -30.31 -22.20 38.78
C ASN A 704 -29.03 -21.34 38.75
N VAL A 705 -29.20 -20.08 39.15
CA VAL A 705 -28.11 -19.17 39.49
C VAL A 705 -28.22 -18.81 40.96
N TYR A 706 -27.09 -18.87 41.66
CA TYR A 706 -27.00 -18.68 43.11
C TYR A 706 -26.23 -17.41 43.44
N PHE A 707 -26.80 -16.59 44.32
CA PHE A 707 -26.12 -15.42 44.88
C PHE A 707 -25.62 -15.78 46.28
N TYR A 708 -24.32 -15.91 46.47
CA TYR A 708 -23.72 -16.28 47.74
C TYR A 708 -23.03 -15.09 48.40
N SER A 709 -23.40 -14.80 49.65
CA SER A 709 -22.73 -13.77 50.44
C SER A 709 -21.53 -14.35 51.18
N ILE A 710 -20.36 -13.77 50.95
CA ILE A 710 -19.09 -14.12 51.59
C ILE A 710 -19.10 -13.70 53.06
N GLU A 711 -19.63 -12.52 53.36
CA GLU A 711 -19.71 -11.96 54.72
C GLU A 711 -20.62 -12.83 55.61
N PHE A 712 -21.85 -13.11 55.17
CA PHE A 712 -22.81 -13.90 55.94
C PHE A 712 -22.62 -15.41 55.79
N GLY A 713 -21.85 -15.85 54.80
CA GLY A 713 -21.57 -17.25 54.52
C GLY A 713 -22.80 -18.07 54.10
N ARG A 714 -23.78 -17.45 53.44
CA ARG A 714 -25.06 -18.07 53.06
C ARG A 714 -25.49 -17.68 51.64
N ILE A 715 -26.35 -18.50 51.06
CA ILE A 715 -27.07 -18.16 49.83
C ILE A 715 -28.08 -17.06 50.16
N LEU A 716 -27.99 -15.92 49.46
CA LEU A 716 -28.91 -14.80 49.56
C LEU A 716 -30.16 -15.05 48.72
N GLU A 717 -29.98 -15.52 47.49
CA GLU A 717 -31.05 -15.79 46.53
C GLU A 717 -30.71 -16.98 45.64
N THR A 718 -31.75 -17.71 45.26
CA THR A 718 -31.71 -18.75 44.23
C THR A 718 -32.64 -18.32 43.10
N LEU A 719 -32.08 -18.05 41.94
CA LEU A 719 -32.78 -17.63 40.75
C LEU A 719 -32.92 -18.83 39.80
N ILE A 720 -34.15 -19.24 39.51
CA ILE A 720 -34.43 -20.22 38.44
C ILE A 720 -34.28 -19.47 37.12
N ALA A 721 -33.09 -19.50 36.53
CA ALA A 721 -32.77 -18.67 35.39
C ALA A 721 -33.25 -19.30 34.08
N HIS A 722 -33.08 -20.61 33.92
CA HIS A 722 -33.25 -21.31 32.64
C HIS A 722 -34.05 -22.61 32.75
N ASP A 723 -34.36 -23.22 31.60
CA ASP A 723 -35.04 -24.53 31.54
C ASP A 723 -34.06 -25.71 31.34
N ASP A 724 -32.80 -25.40 31.05
CA ASP A 724 -31.67 -26.34 30.96
C ASP A 724 -30.43 -25.74 31.65
N ALA A 725 -29.33 -26.49 31.68
CA ALA A 725 -28.09 -26.15 32.37
C ALA A 725 -27.57 -24.74 32.01
N VAL A 726 -27.25 -23.95 33.03
CA VAL A 726 -26.60 -22.64 32.87
C VAL A 726 -25.15 -22.89 32.43
N SER A 727 -24.76 -22.33 31.30
CA SER A 727 -23.42 -22.51 30.73
C SER A 727 -22.43 -21.47 31.23
N ASP A 728 -22.84 -20.21 31.33
CA ASP A 728 -21.97 -19.11 31.73
C ASP A 728 -22.79 -17.99 32.44
N VAL A 729 -22.11 -17.22 33.31
CA VAL A 729 -22.69 -16.10 34.05
C VAL A 729 -21.76 -14.89 33.99
N PHE A 730 -22.31 -13.74 33.64
CA PHE A 730 -21.53 -12.51 33.57
C PHE A 730 -22.33 -11.30 34.02
N TRP A 731 -21.81 -10.54 34.96
CA TRP A 731 -22.39 -9.35 35.57
C TRP A 731 -21.56 -8.13 35.21
N ILE A 732 -22.24 -7.09 34.75
CA ILE A 732 -21.65 -5.79 34.44
C ILE A 732 -22.73 -4.69 34.53
N ASN A 733 -22.37 -3.50 35.02
CA ASN A 733 -23.27 -2.34 35.05
C ASN A 733 -24.69 -2.60 35.61
N LYS A 734 -24.79 -3.41 36.68
CA LYS A 734 -26.05 -3.83 37.35
C LYS A 734 -26.95 -4.74 36.53
N ILE A 735 -26.44 -5.33 35.44
CA ILE A 735 -27.13 -6.34 34.64
C ILE A 735 -26.36 -7.64 34.76
N LEU A 736 -27.06 -8.72 35.08
CA LEU A 736 -26.56 -10.09 35.04
C LEU A 736 -27.04 -10.76 33.74
N PHE A 737 -26.10 -11.31 32.98
CA PHE A 737 -26.32 -12.12 31.80
C PHE A 737 -26.12 -13.59 32.16
N THR A 738 -27.12 -14.41 31.86
CA THR A 738 -27.08 -15.85 32.07
C THR A 738 -27.28 -16.53 30.73
N SER A 739 -26.32 -17.36 30.31
CA SER A 739 -26.44 -18.16 29.09
C SER A 739 -26.75 -19.62 29.45
N SER A 740 -27.48 -20.31 28.58
CA SER A 740 -27.87 -21.70 28.82
C SER A 740 -27.90 -22.55 27.55
N TRP A 741 -27.88 -23.85 27.78
CA TRP A 741 -28.10 -24.87 26.75
C TRP A 741 -29.56 -24.97 26.30
N ASP A 742 -30.49 -24.23 26.92
CA ASP A 742 -31.87 -24.05 26.44
C ASP A 742 -31.99 -23.13 25.21
N SER A 743 -30.85 -22.76 24.62
CA SER A 743 -30.72 -21.84 23.47
C SER A 743 -31.11 -20.40 23.77
N THR A 744 -31.03 -19.97 25.04
CA THR A 744 -31.37 -18.60 25.42
C THR A 744 -30.25 -17.93 26.22
N VAL A 745 -30.15 -16.61 26.07
CA VAL A 745 -29.43 -15.74 27.01
C VAL A 745 -30.44 -14.81 27.66
N LYS A 746 -30.47 -14.78 29.00
CA LYS A 746 -31.40 -13.96 29.78
C LYS A 746 -30.67 -12.86 30.52
N MET A 747 -31.32 -11.71 30.61
CA MET A 747 -30.82 -10.51 31.26
C MET A 747 -31.63 -10.22 32.52
N TRP A 748 -30.92 -9.94 33.61
CA TRP A 748 -31.51 -9.67 34.92
C TRP A 748 -30.95 -8.38 35.50
N SER A 749 -31.83 -7.46 35.91
CA SER A 749 -31.43 -6.28 36.66
C SER A 749 -31.11 -6.71 38.09
N PHE A 750 -29.84 -6.58 38.47
CA PHE A 750 -29.36 -6.96 39.79
C PHE A 750 -28.34 -5.94 40.29
N THR A 751 -28.64 -5.32 41.42
CA THR A 751 -27.72 -4.43 42.13
C THR A 751 -27.23 -5.14 43.39
N PRO A 752 -25.91 -5.26 43.60
CA PRO A 752 -25.37 -5.89 44.79
C PRO A 752 -25.85 -5.18 46.06
N PRO A 753 -26.08 -5.94 47.14
CA PRO A 753 -26.51 -5.37 48.42
C PRO A 753 -25.42 -4.43 48.96
N SER A 754 -25.83 -3.27 49.47
CA SER A 754 -24.92 -2.32 50.14
C SER A 754 -25.51 -1.91 51.49
N PRO A 755 -24.73 -1.34 52.42
CA PRO A 755 -25.26 -0.90 53.72
C PRO A 755 -26.45 0.08 53.59
N SER A 756 -26.49 0.84 52.49
CA SER A 756 -27.53 1.81 52.15
C SER A 756 -28.71 1.23 51.35
N ASN A 757 -28.58 0.03 50.75
CA ASN A 757 -29.59 -0.52 49.85
C ASN A 757 -29.86 -2.00 50.19
N PRO A 758 -31.07 -2.35 50.67
CA PRO A 758 -31.40 -3.73 51.03
C PRO A 758 -31.31 -4.64 49.81
N PHE A 759 -31.15 -5.94 50.06
CA PHE A 759 -31.13 -6.95 49.00
C PHE A 759 -32.42 -6.89 48.18
N VAL A 760 -32.29 -6.73 46.87
CA VAL A 760 -33.40 -6.77 45.91
C VAL A 760 -33.21 -7.99 45.01
N PRO A 761 -34.24 -8.87 44.91
CA PRO A 761 -34.23 -10.00 43.98
C PRO A 761 -33.90 -9.58 42.55
N ALA A 762 -33.15 -10.40 41.84
CA ALA A 762 -32.84 -10.17 40.44
C ALA A 762 -34.14 -10.10 39.60
N GLN A 763 -34.33 -9.02 38.85
CA GLN A 763 -35.53 -8.80 38.05
C GLN A 763 -35.28 -9.11 36.59
N PHE A 764 -36.13 -9.93 35.98
CA PHE A 764 -36.04 -10.24 34.55
C PHE A 764 -36.23 -8.99 33.69
N VAL A 765 -35.28 -8.73 32.79
CA VAL A 765 -35.27 -7.57 31.87
C VAL A 765 -35.64 -8.01 30.46
N GLY A 766 -35.08 -9.12 29.99
CA GLY A 766 -35.31 -9.61 28.64
C GLY A 766 -34.53 -10.88 28.32
N GLN A 767 -34.76 -11.40 27.12
CA GLN A 767 -34.22 -12.67 26.63
C GLN A 767 -33.81 -12.55 25.17
N LEU A 768 -32.75 -13.27 24.80
CA LEU A 768 -32.18 -13.38 23.47
C LEU A 768 -32.21 -14.85 23.04
N ASP A 769 -32.93 -15.14 21.97
CA ASP A 769 -33.18 -16.50 21.49
C ASP A 769 -32.17 -16.91 20.41
N HIS A 770 -31.66 -18.13 20.49
CA HIS A 770 -30.68 -18.70 19.55
C HIS A 770 -31.24 -19.99 18.92
N GLU A 771 -30.68 -20.40 17.78
CA GLU A 771 -31.05 -21.67 17.15
C GLU A 771 -30.46 -22.90 17.87
N SER A 772 -29.34 -22.71 18.57
CA SER A 772 -28.62 -23.75 19.30
C SER A 772 -28.21 -23.29 20.71
N GLY A 773 -27.94 -24.25 21.58
CA GLY A 773 -27.53 -24.01 22.96
C GLY A 773 -26.27 -23.13 23.05
N VAL A 774 -26.30 -22.12 23.90
CA VAL A 774 -25.21 -21.15 24.07
C VAL A 774 -24.18 -21.71 25.05
N ASN A 775 -22.91 -21.74 24.66
CA ASN A 775 -21.84 -22.30 25.48
C ASN A 775 -20.97 -21.24 26.18
N CYS A 776 -20.68 -20.12 25.52
CA CYS A 776 -19.86 -19.05 26.08
C CYS A 776 -20.42 -17.69 25.65
N GLN A 777 -20.09 -16.65 26.42
CA GLN A 777 -20.51 -15.28 26.13
C GLN A 777 -19.39 -14.29 26.47
N CYS A 778 -19.40 -13.13 25.80
CA CYS A 778 -18.55 -12.00 26.12
C CYS A 778 -19.32 -10.71 25.84
N ILE A 779 -19.09 -9.68 26.65
CA ILE A 779 -19.75 -8.38 26.55
C ILE A 779 -18.73 -7.27 26.55
N ASP A 780 -19.03 -6.20 25.83
CA ASP A 780 -18.21 -5.00 25.80
C ASP A 780 -18.24 -4.24 27.14
N SER A 781 -17.20 -3.45 27.40
CA SER A 781 -17.10 -2.63 28.61
C SER A 781 -18.25 -1.61 28.75
N ASN A 782 -18.87 -1.23 27.63
CA ASN A 782 -19.95 -0.23 27.59
C ASN A 782 -21.36 -0.85 27.67
N CYS A 783 -21.49 -2.17 27.76
CA CYS A 783 -22.75 -2.92 27.71
C CYS A 783 -23.66 -2.55 26.53
N GLN A 784 -23.08 -2.41 25.34
CA GLN A 784 -23.80 -2.21 24.09
C GLN A 784 -23.89 -3.50 23.27
N ILE A 785 -22.82 -4.29 23.24
CA ILE A 785 -22.70 -5.46 22.36
C ILE A 785 -22.44 -6.70 23.20
N LEU A 786 -23.27 -7.71 22.99
CA LEU A 786 -23.09 -9.05 23.54
C LEU A 786 -22.73 -10.01 22.39
N VAL A 787 -21.69 -10.81 22.60
CA VAL A 787 -21.26 -11.85 21.67
C VAL A 787 -21.44 -13.20 22.33
N THR A 788 -22.08 -14.13 21.63
CA THR A 788 -22.37 -15.48 22.13
C THR A 788 -21.80 -16.52 21.19
N GLY A 789 -21.29 -17.63 21.75
CA GLY A 789 -20.81 -18.80 21.01
C GLY A 789 -21.70 -20.00 21.26
N SER A 790 -22.16 -20.68 20.20
CA SER A 790 -23.08 -21.82 20.29
C SER A 790 -22.39 -23.19 20.25
N LYS A 791 -23.14 -24.24 20.59
CA LYS A 791 -22.69 -25.64 20.49
C LYS A 791 -22.46 -26.13 19.05
N GLU A 792 -23.08 -25.48 18.06
CA GLU A 792 -22.93 -25.84 16.65
C GLU A 792 -21.88 -24.98 15.92
N GLY A 793 -21.11 -24.16 16.65
CA GLY A 793 -20.02 -23.35 16.08
C GLY A 793 -20.43 -21.98 15.57
N GLN A 794 -21.64 -21.53 15.89
CA GLN A 794 -22.18 -20.24 15.49
C GLN A 794 -21.75 -19.17 16.49
N ILE A 795 -21.42 -17.98 16.00
CA ILE A 795 -21.19 -16.78 16.79
C ILE A 795 -22.27 -15.76 16.44
N VAL A 796 -23.00 -15.29 17.45
CA VAL A 796 -24.08 -14.33 17.28
C VAL A 796 -23.73 -13.04 18.02
N ILE A 797 -23.94 -11.92 17.34
CA ILE A 797 -23.69 -10.57 17.88
C ILE A 797 -25.03 -9.90 18.13
N TRP A 798 -25.23 -9.40 19.34
CA TRP A 798 -26.47 -8.79 19.80
C TRP A 798 -26.25 -7.34 20.23
N ASP A 799 -27.20 -6.47 19.89
CA ASP A 799 -27.30 -5.16 20.51
C ASP A 799 -28.20 -5.24 21.74
N ILE A 800 -27.61 -4.95 22.90
CA ILE A 800 -28.24 -5.05 24.22
C ILE A 800 -29.31 -3.97 24.40
N ARG A 801 -29.14 -2.79 23.81
CA ARG A 801 -30.12 -1.70 23.98
C ARG A 801 -31.41 -1.97 23.22
N SER A 802 -31.27 -2.52 22.02
CA SER A 802 -32.41 -2.80 21.14
C SER A 802 -32.95 -4.22 21.29
N MET A 803 -32.19 -5.13 21.93
CA MET A 803 -32.49 -6.55 22.11
C MET A 803 -32.67 -7.29 20.76
N TYR A 804 -31.95 -6.84 19.73
CA TYR A 804 -31.99 -7.44 18.41
C TYR A 804 -30.66 -8.09 18.04
N GLN A 805 -30.75 -9.18 17.28
CA GLN A 805 -29.61 -9.82 16.63
C GLN A 805 -29.08 -8.88 15.54
N LEU A 806 -27.80 -8.53 15.64
CA LEU A 806 -27.12 -7.74 14.62
C LEU A 806 -26.66 -8.64 13.47
N THR A 807 -25.85 -9.66 13.79
CA THR A 807 -25.28 -10.59 12.81
C THR A 807 -25.05 -11.96 13.42
N GLU A 808 -24.95 -12.97 12.55
CA GLU A 808 -24.65 -14.36 12.90
C GLU A 808 -23.64 -14.92 11.91
N HIS A 809 -22.64 -15.62 12.44
CA HIS A 809 -21.51 -16.15 11.68
C HIS A 809 -21.22 -17.60 12.07
N ASN A 810 -21.21 -18.51 11.11
CA ASN A 810 -20.82 -19.90 11.30
C ASN A 810 -19.28 -20.03 11.21
N LEU A 811 -18.57 -19.60 12.26
CA LEU A 811 -17.11 -19.57 12.25
C LEU A 811 -16.50 -20.94 12.51
N HIS A 812 -17.07 -21.74 13.42
CA HIS A 812 -16.51 -23.03 13.79
C HIS A 812 -17.35 -24.18 13.23
N SER A 813 -16.70 -25.30 12.96
CA SER A 813 -17.39 -26.53 12.50
C SER A 813 -17.94 -27.39 13.66
N SER A 814 -17.64 -26.99 14.89
CA SER A 814 -18.02 -27.64 16.14
C SER A 814 -18.18 -26.59 17.24
N LYS A 815 -18.50 -27.03 18.45
CA LYS A 815 -18.75 -26.19 19.62
C LYS A 815 -17.71 -25.10 19.82
N VAL A 816 -18.18 -23.85 20.03
CA VAL A 816 -17.33 -22.72 20.43
C VAL A 816 -17.02 -22.83 21.92
N ASN A 817 -15.74 -22.98 22.26
CA ASN A 817 -15.28 -23.15 23.63
C ASN A 817 -15.17 -21.81 24.36
N ALA A 818 -14.54 -20.82 23.74
CA ALA A 818 -14.36 -19.50 24.33
C ALA A 818 -14.53 -18.41 23.27
N VAL A 819 -15.02 -17.26 23.72
CA VAL A 819 -15.15 -16.04 22.92
C VAL A 819 -14.72 -14.84 23.75
N THR A 820 -13.99 -13.91 23.15
CA THR A 820 -13.62 -12.66 23.81
C THR A 820 -13.59 -11.51 22.82
N LEU A 821 -13.85 -10.31 23.32
CA LEU A 821 -13.71 -9.07 22.56
C LEU A 821 -12.30 -8.53 22.69
N SER A 822 -11.79 -7.90 21.63
CA SER A 822 -10.59 -7.07 21.70
C SER A 822 -10.84 -5.82 22.55
N HIS A 823 -9.78 -5.21 23.07
CA HIS A 823 -9.87 -3.99 23.89
C HIS A 823 -10.56 -2.81 23.19
N ASP A 824 -10.51 -2.74 21.87
CA ASP A 824 -11.19 -1.73 21.06
C ASP A 824 -12.68 -2.06 20.78
N ASN A 825 -13.16 -3.24 21.22
CA ASN A 825 -14.47 -3.81 20.96
C ASN A 825 -14.82 -3.91 19.46
N LYS A 826 -13.83 -4.01 18.57
CA LYS A 826 -14.05 -4.13 17.11
C LYS A 826 -13.88 -5.54 16.58
N ARG A 827 -13.22 -6.41 17.34
CA ARG A 827 -12.88 -7.77 16.91
C ARG A 827 -13.36 -8.78 17.94
N ILE A 828 -13.79 -9.92 17.44
CA ILE A 828 -14.15 -11.09 18.21
C ILE A 828 -13.08 -12.13 18.00
N LEU A 829 -12.50 -12.62 19.09
CA LEU A 829 -11.61 -13.78 19.10
C LEU A 829 -12.42 -14.98 19.56
N SER A 830 -12.35 -16.08 18.82
CA SER A 830 -13.08 -17.30 19.12
C SER A 830 -12.21 -18.54 18.95
N SER A 831 -12.44 -19.53 19.81
CA SER A 831 -11.88 -20.87 19.67
C SER A 831 -12.99 -21.92 19.69
N GLY A 832 -12.79 -22.98 18.92
CA GLY A 832 -13.70 -24.12 18.85
C GLY A 832 -13.02 -25.45 19.15
N GLU A 833 -13.84 -26.49 19.31
CA GLU A 833 -13.36 -27.89 19.38
C GLU A 833 -12.71 -28.35 18.07
N ASP A 834 -12.84 -27.57 16.99
CA ASP A 834 -12.20 -27.78 15.70
C ASP A 834 -10.71 -27.38 15.66
N CYS A 835 -10.15 -26.96 16.80
CA CYS A 835 -8.74 -26.59 16.98
C CYS A 835 -8.31 -25.33 16.21
N TYR A 836 -9.26 -24.50 15.77
CA TYR A 836 -8.96 -23.22 15.15
C TYR A 836 -9.10 -22.07 16.16
N LEU A 837 -8.15 -21.13 16.10
CA LEU A 837 -8.32 -19.79 16.64
C LEU A 837 -8.70 -18.87 15.48
N LYS A 838 -9.86 -18.22 15.62
CA LYS A 838 -10.40 -17.31 14.61
C LYS A 838 -10.57 -15.91 15.18
N VAL A 839 -10.34 -14.90 14.35
CA VAL A 839 -10.64 -13.51 14.67
C VAL A 839 -11.58 -12.95 13.61
N LEU A 840 -12.73 -12.46 14.04
CA LEU A 840 -13.77 -11.87 13.21
C LEU A 840 -13.83 -10.36 13.46
N ASP A 841 -13.91 -9.58 12.40
CA ASP A 841 -14.22 -8.15 12.49
C ASP A 841 -15.73 -7.94 12.65
N ILE A 842 -16.16 -7.18 13.67
CA ILE A 842 -17.58 -6.96 13.97
C ILE A 842 -18.25 -6.03 12.94
N GLU A 843 -17.53 -5.02 12.44
CA GLU A 843 -18.11 -4.02 11.52
C GLU A 843 -18.31 -4.60 10.12
N THR A 844 -17.36 -5.41 9.65
CA THR A 844 -17.36 -5.96 8.29
C THR A 844 -17.88 -7.40 8.21
N GLY A 845 -17.86 -8.14 9.32
CA GLY A 845 -18.27 -9.55 9.36
C GLY A 845 -17.29 -10.51 8.67
N THR A 846 -16.03 -10.08 8.45
CA THR A 846 -14.99 -10.89 7.77
C THR A 846 -14.03 -11.55 8.75
N GLU A 847 -13.65 -12.80 8.49
CA GLU A 847 -12.59 -13.50 9.24
C GLU A 847 -11.22 -12.86 8.93
N ILE A 848 -10.64 -12.13 9.89
CA ILE A 848 -9.34 -11.45 9.77
C ILE A 848 -8.19 -12.44 9.94
N PHE A 849 -8.34 -13.39 10.86
CA PHE A 849 -7.27 -14.31 11.24
C PHE A 849 -7.85 -15.70 11.46
N VAL A 850 -7.17 -16.70 10.90
CA VAL A 850 -7.49 -18.11 11.09
C VAL A 850 -6.18 -18.85 11.29
N LYS A 851 -6.06 -19.53 12.43
CA LYS A 851 -4.88 -20.32 12.76
C LYS A 851 -5.28 -21.69 13.26
N ASP A 852 -4.77 -22.73 12.62
CA ASP A 852 -4.82 -24.10 13.12
C ASP A 852 -3.80 -24.25 14.26
N LEU A 853 -4.30 -24.59 15.44
CA LEU A 853 -3.50 -24.76 16.67
C LEU A 853 -3.15 -26.21 16.96
N GLN A 854 -3.71 -27.17 16.21
CA GLN A 854 -3.60 -28.62 16.44
C GLN A 854 -4.10 -29.12 17.80
N ASP A 855 -4.50 -28.22 18.69
CA ASP A 855 -5.06 -28.49 20.01
C ASP A 855 -6.21 -27.51 20.29
N GLN A 856 -7.15 -27.94 21.13
CA GLN A 856 -8.35 -27.14 21.44
C GLN A 856 -8.00 -26.09 22.49
N ILE A 857 -8.42 -24.86 22.26
CA ILE A 857 -8.33 -23.79 23.26
C ILE A 857 -9.65 -23.70 24.02
N MET A 858 -9.55 -23.77 25.34
CA MET A 858 -10.69 -23.89 26.25
C MET A 858 -11.10 -22.55 26.87
N CYS A 859 -10.15 -21.64 27.11
CA CYS A 859 -10.40 -20.36 27.77
C CYS A 859 -9.45 -19.26 27.30
N PHE A 860 -9.90 -18.01 27.47
CA PHE A 860 -9.20 -16.79 27.10
C PHE A 860 -9.13 -15.83 28.29
N MET A 861 -8.00 -15.13 28.44
CA MET A 861 -7.87 -14.01 29.38
C MET A 861 -6.89 -12.97 28.84
N TRP A 862 -7.29 -11.70 28.86
CA TRP A 862 -6.44 -10.60 28.40
C TRP A 862 -5.47 -10.14 29.50
N CYS A 863 -4.23 -9.87 29.09
CA CYS A 863 -3.11 -9.49 29.94
C CYS A 863 -2.39 -8.29 29.31
N GLY A 864 -2.94 -7.09 29.51
CA GLY A 864 -2.56 -5.93 28.68
C GLY A 864 -2.84 -6.22 27.21
N ASP A 865 -1.86 -6.02 26.33
CA ASP A 865 -2.03 -6.27 24.89
C ASP A 865 -1.85 -7.75 24.49
N LEU A 866 -1.52 -8.63 25.45
CA LEU A 866 -1.30 -10.05 25.21
C LEU A 866 -2.55 -10.87 25.56
N LEU A 867 -2.77 -11.95 24.82
CA LEU A 867 -3.84 -12.89 25.10
C LEU A 867 -3.28 -14.18 25.72
N LEU A 868 -3.74 -14.53 26.91
CA LEU A 868 -3.49 -15.83 27.52
C LEU A 868 -4.56 -16.82 27.06
N THR A 869 -4.11 -17.99 26.62
CA THR A 869 -4.99 -19.07 26.17
C THR A 869 -4.65 -20.37 26.89
N GLY A 870 -5.66 -21.04 27.44
CA GLY A 870 -5.52 -22.37 28.04
C GLY A 870 -5.91 -23.46 27.06
N SER A 871 -5.01 -24.42 26.81
CA SER A 871 -5.26 -25.52 25.88
C SER A 871 -5.81 -26.78 26.57
N ASN A 872 -6.37 -27.67 25.76
CA ASN A 872 -6.85 -28.98 26.19
C ASN A 872 -5.69 -29.93 26.57
N SER A 873 -4.49 -29.74 26.03
CA SER A 873 -3.28 -30.48 26.47
C SER A 873 -2.67 -30.00 27.80
N GLY A 874 -3.25 -28.99 28.46
CA GLY A 874 -2.72 -28.46 29.72
C GLY A 874 -1.63 -27.40 29.55
N GLU A 875 -1.52 -26.81 28.36
CA GLU A 875 -0.54 -25.77 28.04
C GLU A 875 -1.15 -24.37 28.12
N LEU A 876 -0.44 -23.46 28.79
CA LEU A 876 -0.68 -22.02 28.69
C LEU A 876 0.12 -21.48 27.51
N GLN A 877 -0.56 -20.80 26.61
CA GLN A 877 0.06 -20.08 25.50
C GLN A 877 -0.21 -18.58 25.65
N VAL A 878 0.83 -17.78 25.44
CA VAL A 878 0.78 -16.32 25.46
C VAL A 878 0.88 -15.85 24.02
N TRP A 879 -0.16 -15.20 23.55
CA TRP A 879 -0.29 -14.73 22.19
C TRP A 879 -0.03 -13.23 22.10
N ASP A 880 0.87 -12.88 21.18
CA ASP A 880 0.96 -11.52 20.64
C ASP A 880 0.01 -11.48 19.44
N MET A 881 -1.17 -10.89 19.65
CA MET A 881 -2.22 -10.83 18.64
C MET A 881 -1.93 -9.83 17.51
N ASP A 882 -1.03 -8.87 17.73
CA ASP A 882 -0.58 -7.96 16.67
C ASP A 882 0.33 -8.68 15.67
N ARG A 883 1.15 -9.62 16.15
CA ARG A 883 2.00 -10.47 15.32
C ARG A 883 1.33 -11.77 14.86
N GLY A 884 0.23 -12.16 15.50
CA GLY A 884 -0.46 -13.43 15.25
C GLY A 884 0.39 -14.67 15.61
N GLN A 885 1.24 -14.56 16.63
CA GLN A 885 2.19 -15.61 17.02
C GLN A 885 2.14 -15.88 18.53
N VAL A 886 2.37 -17.15 18.88
CA VAL A 886 2.61 -17.57 20.27
C VAL A 886 4.02 -17.15 20.66
N VAL A 887 4.13 -16.33 21.70
CA VAL A 887 5.42 -15.85 22.21
C VAL A 887 5.94 -16.75 23.33
N VAL A 888 5.04 -17.23 24.20
CA VAL A 888 5.40 -18.13 25.31
C VAL A 888 4.49 -19.34 25.27
N LYS A 889 5.07 -20.52 25.45
CA LYS A 889 4.36 -21.79 25.54
C LYS A 889 4.87 -22.58 26.73
N LYS A 890 3.99 -22.87 27.69
CA LYS A 890 4.37 -23.55 28.94
C LYS A 890 3.33 -24.57 29.36
N SER A 891 3.76 -25.81 29.59
CA SER A 891 2.90 -26.85 30.15
C SER A 891 2.73 -26.63 31.65
N LEU A 892 1.49 -26.39 32.09
CA LEU A 892 1.15 -26.03 33.47
C LEU A 892 0.33 -27.10 34.18
N HIS A 893 -0.58 -27.76 33.45
CA HIS A 893 -1.49 -28.78 33.95
C HIS A 893 -1.26 -30.12 33.23
N LEU A 894 -1.70 -31.21 33.85
CA LEU A 894 -1.64 -32.55 33.23
C LEU A 894 -2.80 -32.82 32.26
N ASP A 895 -3.86 -32.03 32.38
CA ASP A 895 -5.09 -32.11 31.61
C ASP A 895 -5.54 -30.68 31.24
N ALA A 896 -6.65 -30.54 30.52
CA ALA A 896 -7.11 -29.26 29.98
C ALA A 896 -7.19 -28.13 31.00
N ILE A 897 -6.69 -26.94 30.63
CA ILE A 897 -6.86 -25.70 31.41
C ILE A 897 -8.23 -25.13 31.12
N THR A 898 -9.14 -25.17 32.08
CA THR A 898 -10.55 -24.78 31.91
C THR A 898 -10.79 -23.30 32.14
N CYS A 899 -10.01 -22.68 33.02
CA CYS A 899 -10.18 -21.29 33.43
C CYS A 899 -8.85 -20.64 33.80
N ILE A 900 -8.74 -19.33 33.53
CA ILE A 900 -7.57 -18.50 33.79
C ILE A 900 -8.09 -17.18 34.36
N ASP A 901 -7.47 -16.71 35.44
CA ASP A 901 -7.68 -15.36 35.95
C ASP A 901 -6.36 -14.69 36.33
N ILE A 902 -6.35 -13.36 36.32
CA ILE A 902 -5.15 -12.54 36.49
C ILE A 902 -5.36 -11.55 37.65
N GLY A 903 -4.40 -11.53 38.57
CA GLY A 903 -4.26 -10.48 39.58
C GLY A 903 -3.01 -9.64 39.36
N ASN A 904 -2.80 -8.62 40.20
CA ASN A 904 -1.75 -7.61 40.04
C ASN A 904 -0.33 -8.13 39.79
N ASN A 905 0.04 -9.33 40.27
CA ASN A 905 1.33 -9.95 39.94
C ASN A 905 1.27 -11.49 39.95
N THR A 906 0.09 -12.05 39.69
CA THR A 906 -0.17 -13.48 39.84
C THR A 906 -1.17 -13.95 38.81
N ILE A 907 -0.88 -15.06 38.13
CA ILE A 907 -1.81 -15.75 37.25
C ILE A 907 -2.33 -16.98 37.99
N VAL A 908 -3.64 -17.20 37.94
CA VAL A 908 -4.29 -18.37 38.55
C VAL A 908 -4.89 -19.21 37.43
N THR A 909 -4.58 -20.51 37.42
CA THR A 909 -5.10 -21.44 36.42
C THR A 909 -5.80 -22.61 37.09
N GLY A 910 -6.94 -23.01 36.55
CA GLY A 910 -7.70 -24.19 36.97
C GLY A 910 -7.77 -25.19 35.83
N GLY A 911 -7.71 -26.48 36.16
CA GLY A 911 -7.70 -27.55 35.17
C GLY A 911 -8.65 -28.71 35.47
N GLN A 912 -8.89 -29.53 34.44
CA GLN A 912 -9.62 -30.80 34.55
C GLN A 912 -8.88 -31.82 35.42
N ASP A 913 -7.58 -31.63 35.62
CA ASP A 913 -6.73 -32.38 36.55
C ASP A 913 -7.04 -32.09 38.04
N LYS A 914 -8.07 -31.27 38.32
CA LYS A 914 -8.60 -30.95 39.66
C LYS A 914 -7.69 -30.03 40.46
N VAL A 915 -6.70 -29.46 39.78
CA VAL A 915 -5.67 -28.63 40.37
C VAL A 915 -6.00 -27.17 40.09
N ILE A 916 -5.69 -26.33 41.08
CA ILE A 916 -5.57 -24.88 40.92
C ILE A 916 -4.11 -24.52 41.16
N SER A 917 -3.49 -23.88 40.17
CA SER A 917 -2.08 -23.50 40.20
C SER A 917 -1.97 -21.98 40.21
N LEU A 918 -1.10 -21.46 41.08
CA LEU A 918 -0.78 -20.05 41.20
C LEU A 918 0.63 -19.81 40.69
N TRP A 919 0.75 -18.91 39.72
CA TRP A 919 1.98 -18.59 39.02
C TRP A 919 2.33 -17.14 39.34
N LYS A 920 3.58 -16.91 39.72
CA LYS A 920 4.08 -15.57 39.99
C LYS A 920 5.02 -15.14 38.87
N LEU A 921 4.88 -13.88 38.48
CA LEU A 921 5.72 -13.18 37.52
C LEU A 921 6.97 -12.62 38.20
#